data_AF-A0A4R4G5T3-F1
#
_entry.id   AF-A0A4R4G5T3-F1
#
_cell.length_a   1.000
_cell.length_b   1.000
_cell.length_c   1.000
_cell.angle_alpha   90.00
_cell.angle_beta   90.00
_cell.angle_gamma   90.00
#
_symmetry.space_group_name_H-M   'P 1'
#
loop_
_entity.id
_entity.type
_entity.pdbx_description
1 polymer ?
#
loop_
_entity_poly.entity_id
_entity_poly.type
_entity_poly.pdbx_seq_one_letter_code
_entity_poly.pdbx_strand_id
1 'polypeptide(L)'
;MSKNYITTPIYYVNGEAHIGHAYTTFIADALARHSRLVGNETYFLTGTDEHGQKIEESAKKQNKPTQQFADEISATFRNLWDEFGISYDQFIRTTDAAHKKGVQAAFAKMVENGDVYKDFYEGNYCVSCETFFPESQLMDGGCCPDCGRPTTIVKEESYFFRLSKYEKPLLDYYEAHPEFILPKSRRNEVMSFVKSGLNDLSVTRTSFSWGVPLPESLNEPKHVMYVWLDALMNYVTALGYGTDEAKMSFWPANVQLVGKDILRFHAIYWPAFLMSLGLPLPKHIGAHGWWTRDGEKMSKSKGNVVDPREVSKHYGAENFRYFMMREVPFGQDGDFSQRALIDRLNSDLSNDLGNLLNRIIGMSEKYSDFRIDSVDVEKYHARELGDAHALLDALPPYLEELQIHRYLEELWKVFTIGNKAIEEHAPWSKIKEGRTDEALATVALVANLLAKASVMLHGIMPNTTATIADALGFAINTQSYNDLIVNKKLLAPFTIKKIPPLFPRVEEPLMSEAPKAMIEEAPKAAEPKKEEKKESTVPSEGLITIDQFFQTSLKVGTVLEAEEVPKSSKLLKLQVDLGEETPRQIIAGIREYYSAESLVGTQVCVVANLKPAKLMGMLSEGMILAAKDTEGLCLVRPEKPRTSGSSIG
;
A
#
# COMPACT_ATOMS: atom_id res chain seq x y z
N MET A 1 7.68 16.51 26.97
CA MET A 1 7.70 16.07 25.56
C MET A 1 7.66 14.55 25.56
N SER A 2 6.79 13.93 24.77
CA SER A 2 6.78 12.48 24.58
C SER A 2 7.96 12.06 23.70
N LYS A 3 8.50 10.87 23.95
CA LYS A 3 9.46 10.21 23.07
C LYS A 3 8.69 9.34 22.09
N ASN A 4 9.00 9.49 20.80
CA ASN A 4 8.39 8.73 19.73
C ASN A 4 9.44 7.95 18.96
N TYR A 5 9.20 6.66 18.76
CA TYR A 5 10.06 5.78 17.98
C TYR A 5 9.29 5.14 16.83
N ILE A 6 9.72 5.43 15.60
CA ILE A 6 9.06 5.00 14.36
C ILE A 6 10.06 4.20 13.54
N THR A 7 9.64 3.06 12.98
CA THR A 7 10.52 2.19 12.19
C THR A 7 9.89 1.78 10.87
N THR A 8 10.70 1.69 9.81
CA THR A 8 10.41 0.85 8.63
C THR A 8 10.86 -0.58 8.91
N PRO A 9 10.51 -1.58 8.07
CA PRO A 9 11.34 -2.79 8.05
C PRO A 9 12.74 -2.43 7.53
N ILE A 10 13.70 -3.29 7.79
CA ILE A 10 14.99 -3.24 7.09
C ILE A 10 14.89 -4.01 5.78
N TYR A 11 15.51 -3.49 4.71
CA TYR A 11 15.34 -4.02 3.37
C TYR A 11 16.44 -5.02 2.99
N TYR A 12 16.07 -6.14 2.37
CA TYR A 12 17.03 -7.15 1.91
C TYR A 12 17.95 -6.59 0.81
N VAL A 13 19.26 -6.74 0.98
CA VAL A 13 20.28 -6.30 -0.01
C VAL A 13 20.48 -7.29 -1.16
N ASN A 14 19.39 -7.81 -1.72
CA ASN A 14 19.44 -8.74 -2.87
C ASN A 14 19.12 -8.07 -4.22
N GLY A 15 18.86 -6.77 -4.23
CA GLY A 15 18.60 -5.99 -5.43
C GLY A 15 18.18 -4.56 -5.13
N GLU A 16 17.80 -3.84 -6.18
CA GLU A 16 17.44 -2.43 -6.09
C GLU A 16 16.07 -2.21 -5.44
N ALA A 17 15.90 -1.00 -4.89
CA ALA A 17 14.64 -0.59 -4.29
C ALA A 17 13.54 -0.41 -5.36
N HIS A 18 12.30 -0.76 -5.01
CA HIS A 18 11.13 -0.55 -5.85
C HIS A 18 10.09 0.30 -5.12
N ILE A 19 9.02 0.69 -5.81
CA ILE A 19 7.92 1.51 -5.27
C ILE A 19 7.37 1.02 -3.93
N GLY A 20 7.26 -0.31 -3.72
CA GLY A 20 6.85 -0.87 -2.43
C GLY A 20 7.73 -0.46 -1.24
N HIS A 21 9.06 -0.38 -1.41
CA HIS A 21 9.97 0.11 -0.36
C HIS A 21 9.80 1.62 -0.14
N ALA A 22 9.63 2.37 -1.24
CA ALA A 22 9.39 3.82 -1.16
C ALA A 22 8.10 4.12 -0.37
N TYR A 23 7.04 3.33 -0.58
CA TYR A 23 5.78 3.49 0.12
C TYR A 23 5.95 3.45 1.64
N THR A 24 6.55 2.37 2.15
CA THR A 24 6.75 2.17 3.58
C THR A 24 7.58 3.29 4.17
N THR A 25 8.67 3.66 3.49
CA THR A 25 9.57 4.74 3.94
C THR A 25 8.90 6.11 3.92
N PHE A 26 8.07 6.42 2.93
CA PHE A 26 7.32 7.69 2.87
C PHE A 26 6.30 7.83 4.00
N ILE A 27 5.60 6.75 4.33
CA ILE A 27 4.67 6.72 5.47
C ILE A 27 5.44 6.97 6.76
N ALA A 28 6.53 6.23 6.99
CA ALA A 28 7.35 6.38 8.19
C ALA A 28 7.89 7.80 8.35
N ASP A 29 8.41 8.37 7.27
CA ASP A 29 8.92 9.73 7.25
C ASP A 29 7.83 10.78 7.49
N ALA A 30 6.62 10.56 6.97
CA ALA A 30 5.51 11.49 7.19
C ALA A 30 5.09 11.54 8.66
N LEU A 31 5.01 10.37 9.30
CA LEU A 31 4.75 10.25 10.74
C LEU A 31 5.88 10.87 11.57
N ALA A 32 7.14 10.63 11.20
CA ALA A 32 8.29 11.17 11.92
C ALA A 32 8.35 12.70 11.85
N ARG A 33 8.13 13.27 10.66
CA ARG A 33 8.06 14.72 10.45
C ARG A 33 6.90 15.35 11.22
N HIS A 34 5.72 14.74 11.18
CA HIS A 34 4.58 15.23 11.95
C HIS A 34 4.84 15.16 13.46
N SER A 35 5.40 14.06 13.94
CA SER A 35 5.79 13.88 15.35
C SER A 35 6.76 14.97 15.83
N ARG A 36 7.80 15.28 15.04
CA ARG A 36 8.73 16.38 15.35
C ARG A 36 8.03 17.74 15.30
N LEU A 37 7.16 17.96 14.32
CA LEU A 37 6.42 19.22 14.17
C LEU A 37 5.57 19.53 15.41
N VAL A 38 4.88 18.53 15.97
CA VAL A 38 4.08 18.71 17.20
C VAL A 38 4.93 18.80 18.49
N GLY A 39 6.25 18.71 18.39
CA GLY A 39 7.19 18.91 19.50
C GLY A 39 7.59 17.64 20.26
N ASN A 40 7.39 16.45 19.69
CA ASN A 40 7.87 15.21 20.27
C ASN A 40 9.36 14.99 19.96
N GLU A 41 10.08 14.46 20.94
CA GLU A 41 11.43 13.94 20.72
C GLU A 41 11.29 12.64 19.90
N THR A 42 11.74 12.65 18.65
CA THR A 42 11.42 11.58 17.70
C THR A 42 12.70 10.90 17.22
N TYR A 43 12.72 9.57 17.25
CA TYR A 43 13.74 8.74 16.63
C TYR A 43 13.11 7.94 15.49
N PHE A 44 13.64 8.06 14.28
CA PHE A 44 13.17 7.37 13.08
C PHE A 44 14.27 6.43 12.56
N LEU A 45 13.99 5.12 12.60
CA LEU A 45 14.89 4.08 12.12
C LEU A 45 14.47 3.53 10.76
N THR A 46 15.46 3.40 9.86
CA THR A 46 15.39 2.57 8.66
C THR A 46 16.71 1.83 8.49
N GLY A 47 16.85 0.95 7.48
CA GLY A 47 18.10 0.23 7.29
C GLY A 47 18.01 -0.95 6.32
N THR A 48 19.03 -1.81 6.39
CA THR A 48 19.20 -2.96 5.49
C THR A 48 19.45 -4.27 6.24
N ASP A 49 18.78 -5.33 5.78
CA ASP A 49 19.07 -6.72 6.15
C ASP A 49 20.12 -7.27 5.18
N GLU A 50 21.28 -7.59 5.75
CA GLU A 50 22.50 -7.91 5.03
C GLU A 50 22.97 -9.34 5.21
N HIS A 51 22.23 -10.18 5.94
CA HIS A 51 22.63 -11.57 6.22
C HIS A 51 21.75 -12.62 5.52
N GLY A 52 22.26 -13.85 5.47
CA GLY A 52 21.54 -15.02 4.95
C GLY A 52 22.05 -15.53 3.60
N GLN A 53 21.67 -16.78 3.30
CA GLN A 53 22.16 -17.55 2.15
C GLN A 53 21.94 -16.85 0.80
N LYS A 54 20.79 -16.22 0.58
CA LYS A 54 20.46 -15.57 -0.70
C LYS A 54 21.41 -14.42 -1.06
N ILE A 55 21.94 -13.72 -0.06
CA ILE A 55 22.89 -12.63 -0.26
C ILE A 55 24.26 -13.21 -0.59
N GLU A 56 24.68 -14.25 0.12
CA GLU A 56 25.92 -14.97 -0.17
C GLU A 56 25.93 -15.56 -1.59
N GLU A 57 24.82 -16.16 -2.02
CA GLU A 57 24.65 -16.68 -3.38
C GLU A 57 24.67 -15.58 -4.45
N SER A 58 24.00 -14.44 -4.18
CA SER A 58 24.00 -13.29 -5.08
C SER A 58 25.41 -12.69 -5.24
N ALA A 59 26.15 -12.56 -4.14
CA ALA A 59 27.54 -12.10 -4.16
C ALA A 59 28.45 -13.06 -4.94
N LYS A 60 28.31 -14.37 -4.72
CA LYS A 60 29.02 -15.42 -5.47
C LYS A 60 28.72 -15.34 -6.98
N LYS A 61 27.44 -15.19 -7.37
CA LYS A 61 27.03 -15.03 -8.79
C LYS A 61 27.66 -13.81 -9.46
N GLN A 62 27.93 -12.75 -8.69
CA GLN A 62 28.60 -11.53 -9.19
C GLN A 62 30.11 -11.55 -9.00
N ASN A 63 30.69 -12.66 -8.52
CA ASN A 63 32.13 -12.81 -8.22
C ASN A 63 32.66 -11.73 -7.26
N LYS A 64 31.88 -11.35 -6.25
CA LYS A 64 32.23 -10.35 -5.23
C LYS A 64 32.28 -10.97 -3.82
N PRO A 65 33.17 -10.48 -2.93
CA PRO A 65 33.06 -10.78 -1.50
C PRO A 65 31.70 -10.35 -0.94
N THR A 66 31.09 -11.17 -0.07
CA THR A 66 29.71 -10.91 0.41
C THR A 66 29.57 -9.60 1.18
N GLN A 67 30.55 -9.21 2.00
CA GLN A 67 30.54 -7.90 2.67
C GLN A 67 30.55 -6.75 1.67
N GLN A 68 31.43 -6.81 0.66
CA GLN A 68 31.52 -5.78 -0.37
C GLN A 68 30.19 -5.67 -1.15
N PHE A 69 29.59 -6.80 -1.52
CA PHE A 69 28.30 -6.82 -2.19
C PHE A 69 27.20 -6.18 -1.33
N ALA A 70 27.14 -6.52 -0.03
CA ALA A 70 26.19 -5.91 0.90
C ALA A 70 26.42 -4.40 1.07
N ASP A 71 27.69 -3.96 1.19
CA ASP A 71 28.06 -2.54 1.28
C ASP A 71 27.57 -1.74 0.07
N GLU A 72 27.80 -2.26 -1.15
CA GLU A 72 27.40 -1.61 -2.39
C GLU A 72 25.88 -1.46 -2.50
N ILE A 73 25.12 -2.54 -2.28
CA ILE A 73 23.65 -2.51 -2.37
C ILE A 73 23.04 -1.68 -1.24
N SER A 74 23.56 -1.77 -0.01
CA SER A 74 23.11 -0.96 1.11
C SER A 74 23.25 0.54 0.82
N ALA A 75 24.37 0.94 0.21
CA ALA A 75 24.58 2.31 -0.24
C ALA A 75 23.53 2.75 -1.27
N THR A 76 23.08 1.87 -2.17
CA THR A 76 22.01 2.22 -3.13
C THR A 76 20.69 2.60 -2.45
N PHE A 77 20.30 1.90 -1.38
CA PHE A 77 19.11 2.23 -0.58
C PHE A 77 19.30 3.55 0.17
N ARG A 78 20.44 3.72 0.84
CA ARG A 78 20.75 4.95 1.57
C ARG A 78 20.71 6.17 0.66
N ASN A 79 21.41 6.11 -0.48
CA ASN A 79 21.44 7.20 -1.45
C ASN A 79 20.04 7.53 -1.97
N LEU A 80 19.19 6.52 -2.22
CA LEU A 80 17.80 6.75 -2.64
C LEU A 80 16.99 7.49 -1.57
N TRP A 81 17.14 7.11 -0.31
CA TRP A 81 16.46 7.78 0.80
C TRP A 81 16.96 9.21 1.02
N ASP A 82 18.27 9.44 0.83
CA ASP A 82 18.86 10.77 0.88
C ASP A 82 18.36 11.65 -0.30
N GLU A 83 18.29 11.09 -1.52
CA GLU A 83 17.72 11.73 -2.72
C GLU A 83 16.24 12.13 -2.51
N PHE A 84 15.47 11.31 -1.79
CA PHE A 84 14.07 11.61 -1.44
C PHE A 84 13.92 12.51 -0.20
N GLY A 85 15.01 12.88 0.46
CA GLY A 85 14.98 13.70 1.67
C GLY A 85 14.29 13.01 2.84
N ILE A 86 14.41 11.69 2.98
CA ILE A 86 13.89 10.95 4.13
C ILE A 86 14.65 11.37 5.40
N SER A 87 13.92 11.76 6.43
CA SER A 87 14.43 12.32 7.68
C SER A 87 14.70 11.27 8.77
N TYR A 88 15.33 10.15 8.39
CA TYR A 88 15.72 9.11 9.35
C TYR A 88 16.84 9.61 10.27
N ASP A 89 16.81 9.20 11.54
CA ASP A 89 17.87 9.52 12.51
C ASP A 89 19.01 8.50 12.49
N GLN A 90 18.70 7.26 12.07
CA GLN A 90 19.69 6.20 11.87
C GLN A 90 19.32 5.30 10.70
N PHE A 91 20.34 4.97 9.90
CA PHE A 91 20.30 3.90 8.92
C PHE A 91 21.10 2.71 9.46
N ILE A 92 20.42 1.72 10.03
CA ILE A 92 21.07 0.53 10.61
C ILE A 92 21.45 -0.48 9.53
N ARG A 93 22.56 -1.18 9.73
CA ARG A 93 22.98 -2.32 8.90
C ARG A 93 23.16 -3.54 9.79
N THR A 94 22.63 -4.70 9.40
CA THR A 94 22.82 -5.91 10.24
C THR A 94 24.28 -6.37 10.28
N THR A 95 25.14 -5.90 9.37
CA THR A 95 26.59 -6.15 9.46
C THR A 95 27.31 -5.31 10.52
N ASP A 96 26.66 -4.28 11.10
CA ASP A 96 27.23 -3.40 12.11
C ASP A 96 27.67 -4.17 13.36
N ALA A 97 28.86 -3.85 13.90
CA ALA A 97 29.42 -4.56 15.05
C ALA A 97 28.55 -4.45 16.31
N ALA A 98 27.90 -3.30 16.53
CA ALA A 98 27.00 -3.11 17.66
C ALA A 98 25.74 -3.98 17.55
N HIS A 99 25.18 -4.09 16.34
CA HIS A 99 24.03 -4.95 16.07
C HIS A 99 24.36 -6.42 16.38
N LYS A 100 25.47 -6.94 15.83
CA LYS A 100 25.93 -8.31 16.08
C LYS A 100 26.07 -8.63 17.56
N LYS A 101 26.66 -7.72 18.35
CA LYS A 101 26.80 -7.87 19.81
C LYS A 101 25.45 -7.89 20.51
N GLY A 102 24.53 -7.00 20.16
CA GLY A 102 23.20 -6.96 20.76
C GLY A 102 22.36 -8.20 20.44
N VAL A 103 22.46 -8.71 19.21
CA VAL A 103 21.83 -9.97 18.78
C VAL A 103 22.40 -11.17 19.56
N GLN A 104 23.72 -11.22 19.74
CA GLN A 104 24.38 -12.22 20.59
C GLN A 104 23.91 -12.15 22.05
N ALA A 105 23.80 -10.95 22.62
CA ALA A 105 23.29 -10.76 23.97
C ALA A 105 21.83 -11.25 24.11
N ALA A 106 20.98 -10.96 23.13
CA ALA A 106 19.60 -11.46 23.12
C ALA A 106 19.53 -12.98 23.05
N PHE A 107 20.30 -13.61 22.16
CA PHE A 107 20.33 -15.07 22.05
C PHE A 107 20.78 -15.72 23.36
N ALA A 108 21.85 -15.22 23.98
CA ALA A 108 22.33 -15.70 25.27
C ALA A 108 21.23 -15.58 26.34
N LYS A 109 20.49 -14.46 26.36
CA LYS A 109 19.40 -14.25 27.31
C LYS A 109 18.23 -15.20 27.10
N MET A 110 17.84 -15.47 25.85
CA MET A 110 16.78 -16.43 25.54
C MET A 110 17.18 -17.88 25.93
N VAL A 111 18.46 -18.23 25.81
CA VAL A 111 19.00 -19.50 26.32
C VAL A 111 18.93 -19.55 27.85
N GLU A 112 19.37 -18.50 28.54
CA GLU A 112 19.29 -18.38 30.00
C GLU A 112 17.85 -18.54 30.52
N ASN A 113 16.88 -17.96 29.80
CA ASN A 113 15.45 -18.04 30.12
C ASN A 113 14.82 -19.42 29.79
N GLY A 114 15.58 -20.33 29.19
CA GLY A 114 15.13 -21.67 28.80
C GLY A 114 14.21 -21.71 27.58
N ASP A 115 14.12 -20.60 26.84
CA ASP A 115 13.28 -20.47 25.64
C ASP A 115 14.02 -20.85 24.37
N VAL A 116 15.35 -20.84 24.38
CA VAL A 116 16.16 -21.41 23.31
C VAL A 116 16.81 -22.71 23.80
N TYR A 117 16.62 -23.78 23.05
CA TYR A 117 17.16 -25.10 23.36
C TYR A 117 17.73 -25.77 22.11
N LYS A 118 18.66 -26.70 22.31
CA LYS A 118 19.27 -27.45 21.22
C LYS A 118 18.45 -28.70 20.93
N ASP A 119 18.13 -28.91 19.65
CA ASP A 119 17.42 -30.09 19.18
C ASP A 119 17.81 -30.37 17.73
N PHE A 120 17.08 -31.25 17.06
CA PHE A 120 17.34 -31.61 15.68
C PHE A 120 16.10 -31.37 14.81
N TYR A 121 16.32 -30.75 13.65
CA TYR A 121 15.34 -30.69 12.58
C TYR A 121 15.38 -32.02 11.82
N GLU A 122 14.30 -32.80 11.90
CA GLU A 122 14.11 -34.01 11.11
C GLU A 122 13.14 -33.71 9.95
N GLY A 123 13.59 -33.90 8.72
CA GLY A 123 12.78 -33.67 7.53
C GLY A 123 13.03 -34.71 6.46
N ASN A 124 12.00 -35.01 5.67
CA ASN A 124 12.09 -35.99 4.60
C ASN A 124 12.78 -35.37 3.39
N TYR A 125 14.04 -35.71 3.18
CA TYR A 125 14.88 -35.17 2.12
C TYR A 125 14.91 -36.11 0.92
N CYS A 126 14.58 -35.59 -0.26
CA CYS A 126 14.78 -36.30 -1.50
C CYS A 126 16.19 -36.01 -2.03
N VAL A 127 17.09 -36.97 -1.96
CA VAL A 127 18.47 -36.85 -2.50
C VAL A 127 18.46 -36.51 -3.99
N SER A 128 17.47 -37.01 -4.75
CA SER A 128 17.40 -36.80 -6.20
C SER A 128 16.85 -35.43 -6.61
N CYS A 129 16.07 -34.79 -5.74
CA CYS A 129 15.51 -33.45 -5.97
C CYS A 129 16.19 -32.38 -5.11
N GLU A 130 17.16 -32.78 -4.28
CA GLU A 130 17.86 -31.96 -3.28
C GLU A 130 16.91 -31.07 -2.45
N THR A 131 15.75 -31.61 -2.08
CA THR A 131 14.66 -30.84 -1.48
C THR A 131 14.06 -31.58 -0.27
N PHE A 132 13.72 -30.81 0.76
CA PHE A 132 12.99 -31.29 1.94
C PHE A 132 11.48 -31.19 1.72
N PHE A 133 10.77 -32.24 2.11
CA PHE A 133 9.32 -32.30 2.10
C PHE A 133 8.82 -32.50 3.54
N PRO A 134 7.81 -31.73 3.98
CA PRO A 134 7.02 -32.08 5.15
C PRO A 134 6.39 -33.46 4.95
N GLU A 135 6.20 -34.21 6.03
CA GLU A 135 5.57 -35.54 5.97
C GLU A 135 4.19 -35.51 5.29
N SER A 136 3.43 -34.42 5.49
CA SER A 136 2.13 -34.18 4.86
C SER A 136 2.17 -33.99 3.33
N GLN A 137 3.35 -33.76 2.74
CA GLN A 137 3.52 -33.57 1.29
C GLN A 137 4.10 -34.80 0.59
N LEU A 138 4.46 -35.85 1.35
CA LEU A 138 4.99 -37.07 0.77
C LEU A 138 3.86 -37.89 0.13
N MET A 139 4.20 -38.63 -0.92
CA MET A 139 3.32 -39.67 -1.44
C MET A 139 3.31 -40.90 -0.51
N ASP A 140 2.28 -41.73 -0.65
CA ASP A 140 2.14 -42.99 0.08
C ASP A 140 3.44 -43.81 0.01
N GLY A 141 3.97 -44.17 1.18
CA GLY A 141 5.25 -44.86 1.33
C GLY A 141 6.47 -43.96 1.56
N GLY A 142 6.28 -42.65 1.80
CA GLY A 142 7.38 -41.71 2.12
C GLY A 142 8.20 -41.28 0.90
N CYS A 143 7.58 -41.29 -0.28
CA CYS A 143 8.24 -40.95 -1.54
C CYS A 143 8.08 -39.46 -1.88
N CYS A 144 9.11 -38.92 -2.53
CA CYS A 144 9.19 -37.54 -3.02
C CYS A 144 8.04 -37.25 -4.00
N PRO A 145 7.20 -36.23 -3.77
CA PRO A 145 6.07 -35.92 -4.64
C PRO A 145 6.50 -35.53 -6.05
N ASP A 146 7.70 -34.98 -6.21
CA ASP A 146 8.19 -34.48 -7.50
C ASP A 146 8.79 -35.56 -8.39
N CYS A 147 9.40 -36.61 -7.82
CA CYS A 147 10.13 -37.62 -8.61
C CYS A 147 9.80 -39.08 -8.28
N GLY A 148 8.91 -39.34 -7.32
CA GLY A 148 8.48 -40.68 -6.94
C GLY A 148 9.51 -41.53 -6.20
N ARG A 149 10.72 -40.98 -5.94
CA ARG A 149 11.79 -41.73 -5.25
C ARG A 149 11.64 -41.67 -3.73
N PRO A 150 12.09 -42.69 -2.99
CA PRO A 150 12.09 -42.66 -1.53
C PRO A 150 12.81 -41.43 -0.99
N THR A 151 12.20 -40.76 -0.01
CA THR A 151 12.90 -39.74 0.76
C THR A 151 13.68 -40.39 1.91
N THR A 152 14.71 -39.71 2.38
CA THR A 152 15.47 -40.09 3.57
C THR A 152 15.26 -39.04 4.64
N ILE A 153 14.98 -39.46 5.88
CA ILE A 153 14.95 -38.53 7.00
C ILE A 153 16.36 -38.01 7.21
N VAL A 154 16.57 -36.73 6.93
CA VAL A 154 17.81 -36.02 7.24
C VAL A 154 17.59 -35.26 8.53
N LYS A 155 18.53 -35.44 9.45
CA LYS A 155 18.53 -34.86 10.79
C LYS A 155 19.62 -33.79 10.84
N GLU A 156 19.24 -32.52 10.88
CA GLU A 156 20.16 -31.39 11.03
C GLU A 156 20.05 -30.81 12.43
N GLU A 157 21.18 -30.67 13.12
CA GLU A 157 21.23 -30.05 14.45
C GLU A 157 20.89 -28.55 14.36
N SER A 158 20.03 -28.06 15.26
CA SER A 158 19.66 -26.65 15.31
C SER A 158 19.25 -26.24 16.72
N TYR A 159 19.44 -24.96 17.04
CA TYR A 159 18.77 -24.35 18.18
C TYR A 159 17.36 -23.92 17.80
N PHE A 160 16.40 -24.25 18.66
CA PHE A 160 14.98 -23.94 18.53
C PHE A 160 14.54 -22.95 19.60
N PHE A 161 13.72 -21.99 19.20
CA PHE A 161 12.99 -21.11 20.09
C PHE A 161 11.61 -21.69 20.39
N ARG A 162 11.23 -21.72 21.68
CA ARG A 162 9.96 -22.24 22.20
C ARG A 162 8.76 -21.36 21.84
N LEU A 163 8.51 -21.15 20.55
CA LEU A 163 7.43 -20.30 20.08
C LEU A 163 6.05 -20.82 20.54
N SER A 164 5.87 -22.14 20.64
CA SER A 164 4.64 -22.77 21.12
C SER A 164 4.24 -22.28 22.53
N LYS A 165 5.21 -22.02 23.41
CA LYS A 165 4.99 -21.47 24.77
C LYS A 165 4.29 -20.11 24.76
N TYR A 166 4.45 -19.34 23.69
CA TYR A 166 3.96 -17.97 23.57
C TYR A 166 2.59 -17.85 22.90
N GLU A 167 1.98 -18.94 22.45
CA GLU A 167 0.67 -18.91 21.78
C GLU A 167 -0.42 -18.20 22.62
N LYS A 168 -0.63 -18.66 23.85
CA LYS A 168 -1.63 -18.06 24.75
C LYS A 168 -1.27 -16.62 25.16
N PRO A 169 -0.04 -16.31 25.62
CA PRO A 169 0.36 -14.94 25.90
C PRO A 169 0.12 -13.95 24.74
N LEU A 170 0.37 -14.38 23.50
CA LEU A 170 0.12 -13.56 22.32
C LEU A 170 -1.38 -13.31 22.10
N LEU A 171 -2.20 -14.35 22.19
CA LEU A 171 -3.65 -14.22 22.04
C LEU A 171 -4.25 -13.31 23.11
N ASP A 172 -3.88 -13.51 24.37
CA ASP A 172 -4.31 -12.68 25.50
C ASP A 172 -3.93 -11.21 25.26
N TYR A 173 -2.71 -10.95 24.77
CA TYR A 173 -2.24 -9.61 24.43
C TYR A 173 -3.04 -8.99 23.28
N TYR A 174 -3.28 -9.71 22.19
CA TYR A 174 -4.04 -9.17 21.05
C TYR A 174 -5.49 -8.85 21.41
N GLU A 175 -6.09 -9.61 22.33
CA GLU A 175 -7.44 -9.36 22.84
C GLU A 175 -7.50 -8.09 23.71
N ALA A 176 -6.50 -7.90 24.58
CA ALA A 176 -6.38 -6.71 25.43
C ALA A 176 -5.99 -5.43 24.66
N HIS A 177 -5.25 -5.57 23.56
CA HIS A 177 -4.71 -4.45 22.76
C HIS A 177 -5.18 -4.53 21.30
N PRO A 178 -6.46 -4.20 21.00
CA PRO A 178 -6.98 -4.25 19.64
C PRO A 178 -6.25 -3.35 18.63
N GLU A 179 -5.59 -2.30 19.11
CA GLU A 179 -4.79 -1.33 18.36
C GLU A 179 -3.38 -1.84 17.99
N PHE A 180 -2.94 -2.96 18.55
CA PHE A 180 -1.57 -3.48 18.36
C PHE A 180 -1.25 -3.80 16.90
N ILE A 181 -2.22 -4.31 16.12
CA ILE A 181 -2.04 -4.66 14.71
C ILE A 181 -3.04 -3.88 13.87
N LEU A 182 -2.52 -3.06 12.96
CA LEU A 182 -3.30 -2.22 12.06
C LEU A 182 -3.09 -2.63 10.59
N PRO A 183 -4.14 -2.61 9.75
CA PRO A 183 -5.55 -2.41 10.10
C PRO A 183 -6.19 -3.64 10.76
N LYS A 184 -7.42 -3.47 11.26
CA LYS A 184 -8.21 -4.53 11.95
C LYS A 184 -8.31 -5.85 11.17
N SER A 185 -8.39 -5.81 9.84
CA SER A 185 -8.42 -7.02 9.00
C SER A 185 -7.17 -7.88 9.19
N ARG A 186 -5.99 -7.25 9.26
CA ARG A 186 -4.71 -7.92 9.47
C ARG A 186 -4.58 -8.53 10.85
N ARG A 187 -5.11 -7.85 11.88
CA ARG A 187 -5.22 -8.42 13.24
C ARG A 187 -5.98 -9.73 13.22
N ASN A 188 -7.14 -9.77 12.56
CA ASN A 188 -7.97 -10.97 12.50
C ASN A 188 -7.25 -12.14 11.80
N GLU A 189 -6.52 -11.87 10.71
CA GLU A 189 -5.69 -12.87 10.02
C GLU A 189 -4.62 -13.46 10.94
N VAL A 190 -3.89 -12.61 11.67
CA VAL A 190 -2.84 -13.04 12.62
C VAL A 190 -3.46 -13.85 13.76
N MET A 191 -4.55 -13.36 14.37
CA MET A 191 -5.24 -14.07 15.45
C MET A 191 -5.72 -15.45 15.00
N SER A 192 -6.30 -15.55 13.80
CA SER A 192 -6.74 -16.84 13.24
C SER A 192 -5.57 -17.81 13.05
N PHE A 193 -4.41 -17.30 12.62
CA PHE A 193 -3.21 -18.11 12.46
C PHE A 193 -2.68 -18.62 13.81
N VAL A 194 -2.56 -17.75 14.81
CA VAL A 194 -2.08 -18.14 16.14
C VAL A 194 -3.03 -19.15 16.80
N LYS A 195 -4.35 -18.98 16.63
CA LYS A 195 -5.37 -19.95 17.12
C LYS A 195 -5.27 -21.33 16.47
N SER A 196 -4.57 -21.47 15.34
CA SER A 196 -4.37 -22.76 14.67
C SER A 196 -3.23 -23.59 15.28
N GLY A 197 -2.47 -23.02 16.23
CA GLY A 197 -1.32 -23.66 16.87
C GLY A 197 0.01 -23.07 16.40
N LEU A 198 0.93 -22.85 17.34
CA LEU A 198 2.32 -22.46 17.04
C LEU A 198 3.30 -23.60 17.31
N ASN A 199 4.20 -23.83 16.35
CA ASN A 199 5.31 -24.78 16.48
C ASN A 199 6.61 -24.05 16.84
N ASP A 200 7.51 -24.75 17.53
CA ASP A 200 8.82 -24.22 17.88
C ASP A 200 9.66 -23.90 16.63
N LEU A 201 10.39 -22.78 16.70
CA LEU A 201 11.04 -22.16 15.56
C LEU A 201 12.54 -22.44 15.56
N SER A 202 13.08 -23.03 14.50
CA SER A 202 14.54 -23.15 14.33
C SER A 202 15.18 -21.78 14.12
N VAL A 203 16.01 -21.36 15.08
CA VAL A 203 16.66 -20.04 15.15
C VAL A 203 18.15 -20.06 14.80
N THR A 204 18.67 -21.17 14.26
CA THR A 204 20.06 -21.24 13.76
C THR A 204 20.17 -22.07 12.48
N ARG A 205 21.25 -21.90 11.73
CA ARG A 205 21.58 -22.67 10.52
C ARG A 205 23.04 -23.12 10.56
N THR A 206 23.35 -24.26 9.94
CA THR A 206 24.72 -24.76 9.80
C THR A 206 25.21 -24.83 8.35
N SER A 207 24.30 -24.65 7.38
CA SER A 207 24.55 -24.81 5.95
C SER A 207 25.30 -23.64 5.28
N PHE A 208 25.40 -22.48 5.93
CA PHE A 208 26.13 -21.31 5.42
C PHE A 208 26.73 -20.49 6.57
N SER A 209 27.74 -19.68 6.25
CA SER A 209 28.49 -18.88 7.24
C SER A 209 28.11 -17.39 7.27
N TRP A 210 27.39 -16.90 6.27
CA TRP A 210 27.02 -15.48 6.19
C TRP A 210 25.84 -15.10 7.10
N GLY A 211 26.14 -14.82 8.36
CA GLY A 211 25.20 -14.39 9.39
C GLY A 211 25.88 -14.03 10.71
N VAL A 212 25.09 -13.73 11.75
CA VAL A 212 25.62 -13.48 13.09
C VAL A 212 26.00 -14.80 13.77
N PRO A 213 27.25 -14.98 14.21
CA PRO A 213 27.65 -16.18 14.94
C PRO A 213 27.02 -16.21 16.33
N LEU A 214 26.81 -17.41 16.87
CA LEU A 214 26.35 -17.57 18.25
C LEU A 214 27.35 -16.96 19.25
N PRO A 215 26.90 -16.61 20.47
CA PRO A 215 27.79 -16.15 21.53
C PRO A 215 28.95 -17.12 21.77
N GLU A 216 30.16 -16.59 21.95
CA GLU A 216 31.36 -17.40 22.19
C GLU A 216 31.22 -18.33 23.40
N SER A 217 30.42 -17.93 24.40
CA SER A 217 30.12 -18.74 25.59
C SER A 217 29.45 -20.08 25.30
N LEU A 218 28.79 -20.24 24.15
CA LEU A 218 28.16 -21.50 23.74
C LEU A 218 29.14 -22.44 23.02
N ASN A 219 30.26 -21.92 22.50
CA ASN A 219 31.26 -22.68 21.75
C ASN A 219 30.69 -23.49 20.55
N GLU A 220 29.84 -22.84 19.75
CA GLU A 220 29.13 -23.43 18.60
C GLU A 220 29.52 -22.75 17.26
N PRO A 221 30.78 -22.88 16.80
CA PRO A 221 31.30 -22.11 15.65
C PRO A 221 30.67 -22.49 14.30
N LYS A 222 29.93 -23.61 14.24
CA LYS A 222 29.24 -24.07 13.03
C LYS A 222 27.86 -23.40 12.84
N HIS A 223 27.31 -22.82 13.89
CA HIS A 223 25.97 -22.23 13.86
C HIS A 223 26.04 -20.73 13.55
N VAL A 224 25.18 -20.28 12.65
CA VAL A 224 24.82 -18.88 12.48
C VAL A 224 23.36 -18.67 12.86
N MET A 225 23.03 -17.50 13.39
CA MET A 225 21.66 -17.18 13.78
C MET A 225 20.76 -17.07 12.56
N TYR A 226 19.51 -17.48 12.76
CA TYR A 226 18.46 -17.35 11.77
C TYR A 226 18.22 -15.87 11.45
N VAL A 227 18.18 -15.55 10.16
CA VAL A 227 18.10 -14.18 9.66
C VAL A 227 16.96 -13.37 10.27
N TRP A 228 15.80 -13.98 10.58
CA TRP A 228 14.70 -13.22 11.18
C TRP A 228 14.91 -12.90 12.65
N LEU A 229 15.62 -13.73 13.42
CA LEU A 229 15.98 -13.38 14.80
C LEU A 229 16.95 -12.20 14.79
N ASP A 230 17.98 -12.28 13.96
CA ASP A 230 18.95 -11.22 13.71
C ASP A 230 18.30 -9.92 13.23
N ALA A 231 17.56 -9.99 12.12
CA ALA A 231 16.90 -8.84 11.52
C ALA A 231 15.90 -8.18 12.48
N LEU A 232 15.04 -8.92 13.19
CA LEU A 232 14.04 -8.32 14.09
C LEU A 232 14.68 -7.59 15.27
N MET A 233 15.86 -8.03 15.72
CA MET A 233 16.60 -7.35 16.79
C MET A 233 17.14 -5.98 16.37
N ASN A 234 17.11 -5.61 15.09
CA ASN A 234 17.52 -4.27 14.61
C ASN A 234 16.81 -3.14 15.39
N TYR A 235 15.54 -3.33 15.74
CA TYR A 235 14.71 -2.32 16.39
C TYR A 235 15.18 -1.93 17.79
N VAL A 236 15.77 -2.85 18.53
CA VAL A 236 16.29 -2.57 19.88
C VAL A 236 17.80 -2.39 19.89
N THR A 237 18.52 -3.04 18.98
CA THR A 237 19.98 -2.86 18.83
C THR A 237 20.35 -1.50 18.25
N ALA A 238 19.49 -0.89 17.42
CA ALA A 238 19.66 0.50 17.00
C ALA A 238 19.60 1.48 18.17
N LEU A 239 18.83 1.14 19.21
CA LEU A 239 18.75 1.90 20.46
C LEU A 239 19.84 1.49 21.48
N GLY A 240 20.64 0.49 21.12
CA GLY A 240 21.84 0.09 21.85
C GLY A 240 21.72 -1.13 22.75
N TYR A 241 20.61 -1.89 22.68
CA TYR A 241 20.44 -3.14 23.43
C TYR A 241 21.70 -4.04 23.39
N GLY A 242 22.20 -4.43 24.56
CA GLY A 242 23.41 -5.26 24.69
C GLY A 242 24.73 -4.54 24.39
N THR A 243 24.69 -3.21 24.21
CA THR A 243 25.86 -2.34 24.02
C THR A 243 25.71 -1.03 24.81
N ASP A 244 25.53 0.11 24.15
CA ASP A 244 25.28 1.41 24.78
C ASP A 244 23.79 1.76 24.77
N GLU A 245 23.11 1.49 25.88
CA GLU A 245 21.65 1.58 26.00
C GLU A 245 21.11 3.01 26.23
N ALA A 246 21.90 4.07 25.98
CA ALA A 246 21.48 5.46 26.18
C ALA A 246 20.16 5.83 25.46
N LYS A 247 19.89 5.20 24.31
CA LYS A 247 18.68 5.45 23.51
C LYS A 247 17.53 4.47 23.81
N MET A 248 17.70 3.51 24.72
CA MET A 248 16.64 2.55 25.06
C MET A 248 15.39 3.21 25.66
N SER A 249 15.51 4.45 26.15
CA SER A 249 14.35 5.26 26.59
C SER A 249 13.36 5.63 25.48
N PHE A 250 13.69 5.39 24.20
CA PHE A 250 12.76 5.47 23.07
C PHE A 250 11.93 4.18 22.88
N TRP A 251 12.32 3.06 23.51
CA TRP A 251 11.56 1.81 23.46
C TRP A 251 10.44 1.84 24.51
N PRO A 252 9.21 1.35 24.19
CA PRO A 252 8.79 0.63 22.98
C PRO A 252 8.54 1.51 21.76
N ALA A 253 8.69 0.93 20.55
CA ALA A 253 8.34 1.62 19.32
C ALA A 253 6.85 2.02 19.29
N ASN A 254 6.58 3.27 18.94
CA ASN A 254 5.22 3.77 18.78
C ASN A 254 4.56 3.17 17.53
N VAL A 255 5.31 3.04 16.44
CA VAL A 255 4.83 2.41 15.20
C VAL A 255 5.97 1.64 14.53
N GLN A 256 5.72 0.38 14.22
CA GLN A 256 6.55 -0.41 13.30
C GLN A 256 5.76 -0.66 12.02
N LEU A 257 6.19 -0.05 10.92
CA LEU A 257 5.56 -0.23 9.62
C LEU A 257 6.15 -1.45 8.93
N VAL A 258 5.33 -2.21 8.23
CA VAL A 258 5.71 -3.41 7.46
C VAL A 258 4.81 -3.63 6.26
N GLY A 259 5.27 -4.42 5.29
CA GLY A 259 4.40 -5.02 4.28
C GLY A 259 3.62 -6.21 4.85
N LYS A 260 2.42 -6.49 4.30
CA LYS A 260 1.60 -7.63 4.72
C LYS A 260 2.30 -8.99 4.59
N ASP A 261 3.29 -9.10 3.70
CA ASP A 261 4.08 -10.30 3.44
C ASP A 261 4.99 -10.68 4.63
N ILE A 262 5.44 -9.70 5.40
CA ILE A 262 6.32 -9.92 6.56
C ILE A 262 5.61 -9.70 7.91
N LEU A 263 4.29 -9.49 7.89
CA LEU A 263 3.49 -9.24 9.08
C LEU A 263 3.60 -10.39 10.09
N ARG A 264 3.62 -11.66 9.66
CA ARG A 264 3.69 -12.80 10.58
C ARG A 264 4.94 -12.76 11.46
N PHE A 265 6.08 -12.38 10.89
CA PHE A 265 7.33 -12.24 11.65
C PHE A 265 7.22 -11.14 12.72
N HIS A 266 6.60 -10.02 12.37
CA HIS A 266 6.48 -8.87 13.26
C HIS A 266 5.36 -9.00 14.28
N ALA A 267 4.28 -9.69 13.96
CA ALA A 267 3.14 -9.83 14.86
C ALA A 267 3.26 -11.08 15.74
N ILE A 268 3.99 -12.12 15.35
CA ILE A 268 4.08 -13.38 16.09
C ILE A 268 5.49 -13.58 16.67
N TYR A 269 6.50 -13.71 15.81
CA TYR A 269 7.84 -14.10 16.27
C TYR A 269 8.48 -12.98 17.09
N TRP A 270 8.39 -11.75 16.59
CA TRP A 270 8.98 -10.59 17.26
C TRP A 270 8.41 -10.36 18.66
N PRO A 271 7.08 -10.29 18.86
CA PRO A 271 6.48 -10.25 20.18
C PRO A 271 6.89 -11.40 21.09
N ALA A 272 6.98 -12.64 20.58
CA ALA A 272 7.45 -13.76 21.38
C ALA A 272 8.92 -13.60 21.81
N PHE A 273 9.79 -13.11 20.92
CA PHE A 273 11.17 -12.77 21.25
C PHE A 273 11.24 -11.67 22.31
N LEU A 274 10.45 -10.60 22.17
CA LEU A 274 10.38 -9.53 23.17
C LEU A 274 9.88 -10.02 24.53
N MET A 275 8.84 -10.86 24.56
CA MET A 275 8.34 -11.48 25.78
C MET A 275 9.40 -12.35 26.45
N SER A 276 10.16 -13.13 25.66
CA SER A 276 11.30 -13.91 26.15
C SER A 276 12.38 -13.01 26.73
N LEU A 277 12.68 -11.87 26.11
CA LEU A 277 13.66 -10.90 26.61
C LEU A 277 13.16 -10.04 27.78
N GLY A 278 11.87 -10.13 28.14
CA GLY A 278 11.26 -9.26 29.15
C GLY A 278 11.14 -7.79 28.72
N LEU A 279 11.12 -7.53 27.42
CA LEU A 279 10.98 -6.19 26.84
C LEU A 279 9.51 -5.87 26.53
N PRO A 280 9.07 -4.60 26.67
CA PRO A 280 7.72 -4.21 26.29
C PRO A 280 7.51 -4.35 24.78
N LEU A 281 6.27 -4.65 24.39
CA LEU A 281 5.87 -4.77 22.98
C LEU A 281 5.69 -3.39 22.34
N PRO A 282 5.84 -3.26 21.01
CA PRO A 282 5.54 -2.03 20.31
C PRO A 282 4.06 -1.64 20.48
N LYS A 283 3.75 -0.34 20.36
CA LYS A 283 2.37 0.14 20.48
C LYS A 283 1.53 -0.26 19.26
N HIS A 284 2.08 -0.09 18.06
CA HIS A 284 1.41 -0.44 16.80
C HIS A 284 2.36 -1.16 15.83
N ILE A 285 1.83 -2.16 15.14
CA ILE A 285 2.39 -2.81 13.95
C ILE A 285 1.46 -2.50 12.79
N GLY A 286 1.90 -1.64 11.88
CA GLY A 286 1.14 -1.21 10.71
C GLY A 286 1.51 -2.01 9.47
N ALA A 287 0.61 -2.85 8.97
CA ALA A 287 0.81 -3.66 7.77
C ALA A 287 0.08 -3.09 6.55
N HIS A 288 0.85 -2.58 5.58
CA HIS A 288 0.29 -2.09 4.32
C HIS A 288 0.20 -3.21 3.25
N GLY A 289 -0.61 -2.98 2.21
CA GLY A 289 -0.75 -3.92 1.09
C GLY A 289 0.36 -3.79 0.05
N TRP A 290 0.22 -4.57 -1.02
CA TRP A 290 1.15 -4.55 -2.15
C TRP A 290 0.82 -3.45 -3.14
N TRP A 291 1.80 -3.07 -3.94
CA TRP A 291 1.60 -2.27 -5.14
C TRP A 291 1.67 -3.17 -6.37
N THR A 292 0.75 -2.98 -7.31
CA THR A 292 0.78 -3.52 -8.67
C THR A 292 1.11 -2.39 -9.65
N ARG A 293 1.33 -2.74 -10.92
CA ARG A 293 1.47 -1.78 -12.01
C ARG A 293 0.43 -2.13 -13.08
N ASP A 294 -0.47 -1.20 -13.36
CA ASP A 294 -1.55 -1.34 -14.34
C ASP A 294 -2.36 -2.65 -14.17
N GLY A 295 -2.65 -3.02 -12.91
CA GLY A 295 -3.40 -4.21 -12.51
C GLY A 295 -2.56 -5.49 -12.39
N GLU A 296 -1.28 -5.44 -12.73
CA GLU A 296 -0.40 -6.62 -12.70
C GLU A 296 0.60 -6.62 -11.54
N LYS A 297 0.83 -7.81 -10.96
CA LYS A 297 1.89 -8.01 -9.98
C LYS A 297 3.26 -7.64 -10.58
N MET A 298 3.99 -6.77 -9.90
CA MET A 298 5.35 -6.39 -10.30
C MET A 298 6.32 -7.57 -10.13
N SER A 299 7.17 -7.77 -11.13
CA SER A 299 8.27 -8.74 -11.07
C SER A 299 9.41 -8.37 -12.02
N LYS A 300 10.65 -8.66 -11.62
CA LYS A 300 11.83 -8.41 -12.45
C LYS A 300 11.76 -9.18 -13.78
N SER A 301 11.21 -10.40 -13.78
CA SER A 301 11.06 -11.23 -14.97
C SER A 301 10.10 -10.64 -16.00
N LYS A 302 9.04 -9.94 -15.58
CA LYS A 302 8.10 -9.25 -16.48
C LYS A 302 8.59 -7.88 -16.95
N GLY A 303 9.67 -7.35 -16.36
CA GLY A 303 10.15 -5.99 -16.66
C GLY A 303 9.17 -4.87 -16.29
N ASN A 304 8.16 -5.16 -15.47
CA ASN A 304 7.11 -4.20 -15.08
C ASN A 304 7.35 -3.57 -13.70
N VAL A 305 8.53 -3.76 -13.10
CA VAL A 305 8.89 -3.13 -11.82
C VAL A 305 8.96 -1.61 -11.99
N VAL A 306 8.37 -0.87 -11.06
CA VAL A 306 8.45 0.60 -11.02
C VAL A 306 9.65 1.00 -10.17
N ASP A 307 10.65 1.59 -10.81
CA ASP A 307 11.76 2.25 -10.12
C ASP A 307 11.28 3.59 -9.56
N PRO A 308 11.30 3.77 -8.23
CA PRO A 308 10.89 5.03 -7.61
C PRO A 308 11.76 6.23 -8.03
N ARG A 309 13.04 6.03 -8.41
CA ARG A 309 13.90 7.12 -8.93
C ARG A 309 13.37 7.67 -10.24
N GLU A 310 12.98 6.78 -11.15
CA GLU A 310 12.41 7.16 -12.44
C GLU A 310 11.11 7.94 -12.26
N VAL A 311 10.21 7.51 -11.36
CA VAL A 311 8.99 8.27 -11.06
C VAL A 311 9.31 9.65 -10.51
N SER A 312 10.21 9.73 -9.52
CA SER A 312 10.63 10.99 -8.90
C SER A 312 11.29 11.95 -9.90
N LYS A 313 12.12 11.44 -10.82
CA LYS A 313 12.80 12.24 -11.84
C LYS A 313 11.81 12.91 -12.80
N HIS A 314 10.75 12.22 -13.19
CA HIS A 314 9.79 12.71 -14.17
C HIS A 314 8.65 13.52 -13.53
N TYR A 315 8.18 13.12 -12.35
CA TYR A 315 7.01 13.73 -11.72
C TYR A 315 7.31 14.53 -10.45
N GLY A 316 8.52 14.43 -9.90
CA GLY A 316 8.93 15.06 -8.64
C GLY A 316 8.72 14.14 -7.43
N ALA A 317 9.67 14.15 -6.49
CA ALA A 317 9.65 13.29 -5.30
C ALA A 317 8.41 13.52 -4.40
N GLU A 318 8.04 14.78 -4.14
CA GLU A 318 6.90 15.10 -3.27
C GLU A 318 5.56 14.77 -3.91
N ASN A 319 5.45 14.97 -5.22
CA ASN A 319 4.29 14.62 -6.03
C ASN A 319 4.06 13.10 -6.00
N PHE A 320 5.13 12.33 -6.20
CA PHE A 320 5.10 10.89 -6.07
C PHE A 320 4.72 10.46 -4.64
N ARG A 321 5.36 11.04 -3.63
CA ARG A 321 5.07 10.79 -2.22
C ARG A 321 3.61 11.07 -1.85
N TYR A 322 3.05 12.20 -2.31
CA TYR A 322 1.66 12.56 -2.14
C TYR A 322 0.74 11.50 -2.75
N PHE A 323 0.97 11.14 -4.03
CA PHE A 323 0.21 10.11 -4.73
C PHE A 323 0.17 8.80 -3.94
N MET A 324 1.32 8.30 -3.50
CA MET A 324 1.41 7.03 -2.78
C MET A 324 0.59 7.01 -1.48
N MET A 325 0.52 8.14 -0.76
CA MET A 325 -0.22 8.23 0.49
C MET A 325 -1.71 8.58 0.30
N ARG A 326 -2.06 9.19 -0.83
CA ARG A 326 -3.41 9.65 -1.15
C ARG A 326 -4.25 8.58 -1.84
N GLU A 327 -3.66 7.82 -2.76
CA GLU A 327 -4.40 6.98 -3.71
C GLU A 327 -4.99 5.72 -3.07
N VAL A 328 -4.24 5.08 -2.17
CA VAL A 328 -4.56 3.74 -1.69
C VAL A 328 -4.83 3.74 -0.19
N PRO A 329 -6.00 3.22 0.25
CA PRO A 329 -6.25 2.99 1.66
C PRO A 329 -5.20 2.08 2.30
N PHE A 330 -4.63 2.53 3.42
CA PHE A 330 -3.59 1.77 4.12
C PHE A 330 -4.06 0.35 4.48
N GLY A 331 -3.24 -0.64 4.11
CA GLY A 331 -3.52 -2.07 4.33
C GLY A 331 -4.19 -2.80 3.16
N GLN A 332 -4.74 -2.05 2.20
CA GLN A 332 -5.22 -2.59 0.93
C GLN A 332 -4.10 -2.65 -0.11
N ASP A 333 -4.29 -3.51 -1.11
CA ASP A 333 -3.42 -3.51 -2.29
C ASP A 333 -3.79 -2.33 -3.18
N GLY A 334 -2.77 -1.73 -3.78
CA GLY A 334 -2.86 -0.55 -4.61
C GLY A 334 -2.28 -0.78 -6.00
N ASP A 335 -2.63 0.08 -6.94
CA ASP A 335 -2.09 0.03 -8.30
C ASP A 335 -1.40 1.33 -8.68
N PHE A 336 -0.18 1.21 -9.20
CA PHE A 336 0.51 2.33 -9.79
C PHE A 336 0.15 2.44 -11.27
N SER A 337 -0.49 3.55 -11.62
CA SER A 337 -0.70 3.97 -12.99
C SER A 337 -0.23 5.41 -13.18
N GLN A 338 0.52 5.67 -14.26
CA GLN A 338 0.96 7.04 -14.57
C GLN A 338 -0.23 7.99 -14.76
N ARG A 339 -1.34 7.49 -15.32
CA ARG A 339 -2.57 8.29 -15.50
C ARG A 339 -3.18 8.67 -14.16
N ALA A 340 -3.34 7.71 -13.25
CA ALA A 340 -3.85 7.99 -11.90
C ALA A 340 -2.96 8.99 -11.16
N LEU A 341 -1.63 8.87 -11.30
CA LEU A 341 -0.69 9.85 -10.75
C LEU A 341 -0.92 11.24 -11.35
N ILE A 342 -0.93 11.37 -12.68
CA ILE A 342 -1.18 12.64 -13.38
C ILE A 342 -2.52 13.26 -12.96
N ASP A 343 -3.57 12.46 -12.85
CA ASP A 343 -4.88 12.91 -12.44
C ASP A 343 -4.85 13.51 -11.03
N ARG A 344 -4.17 12.86 -10.07
CA ARG A 344 -3.96 13.40 -8.72
C ARG A 344 -3.12 14.67 -8.70
N LEU A 345 -2.06 14.73 -9.51
CA LEU A 345 -1.24 15.95 -9.60
C LEU A 345 -2.05 17.13 -10.16
N ASN A 346 -2.85 16.90 -11.20
CA ASN A 346 -3.62 17.95 -11.84
C ASN A 346 -4.83 18.37 -11.00
N SER A 347 -5.61 17.42 -10.48
CA SER A 347 -6.81 17.70 -9.69
C SER A 347 -6.46 18.28 -8.33
N ASP A 348 -5.81 17.48 -7.49
CA ASP A 348 -5.57 17.84 -6.10
C ASP A 348 -4.50 18.95 -6.03
N LEU A 349 -3.30 18.72 -6.58
CA LEU A 349 -2.18 19.65 -6.36
C LEU A 349 -2.28 20.92 -7.23
N SER A 350 -2.50 20.80 -8.53
CA SER A 350 -2.51 21.94 -9.44
C SER A 350 -3.78 22.78 -9.31
N ASN A 351 -4.96 22.17 -9.42
CA ASN A 351 -6.22 22.91 -9.47
C ASN A 351 -6.70 23.40 -8.09
N ASP A 352 -6.53 22.62 -7.02
CA ASP A 352 -7.04 23.01 -5.71
C ASP A 352 -6.02 23.80 -4.89
N LEU A 353 -4.79 23.27 -4.72
CA LEU A 353 -3.76 23.90 -3.89
C LEU A 353 -2.99 25.00 -4.64
N GLY A 354 -2.36 24.65 -5.76
CA GLY A 354 -1.47 25.54 -6.51
C GLY A 354 -2.21 26.76 -7.08
N ASN A 355 -3.38 26.54 -7.67
CA ASN A 355 -4.22 27.61 -8.19
C ASN A 355 -4.73 28.53 -7.09
N LEU A 356 -5.10 28.00 -5.92
CA LEU A 356 -5.57 28.83 -4.80
C LEU A 356 -4.50 29.82 -4.33
N LEU A 357 -3.25 29.36 -4.20
CA LEU A 357 -2.13 30.25 -3.88
C LEU A 357 -1.90 31.30 -4.99
N ASN A 358 -1.91 30.90 -6.26
CA ASN A 358 -1.76 31.83 -7.38
C ASN A 358 -2.87 32.89 -7.42
N ARG A 359 -4.12 32.51 -7.12
CA ARG A 359 -5.26 33.44 -7.04
C ARG A 359 -5.05 34.48 -5.95
N ILE A 360 -4.62 34.08 -4.75
CA ILE A 360 -4.39 35.05 -3.67
C ILE A 360 -3.20 35.96 -3.95
N ILE A 361 -2.13 35.48 -4.57
CA ILE A 361 -0.99 36.31 -4.99
C ILE A 361 -1.47 37.37 -5.98
N GLY A 362 -2.20 36.97 -7.03
CA GLY A 362 -2.71 37.90 -8.05
C GLY A 362 -3.78 38.86 -7.54
N MET A 363 -4.62 38.44 -6.58
CA MET A 363 -5.58 39.35 -5.92
C MET A 363 -4.87 40.36 -5.03
N SER A 364 -3.88 39.92 -4.25
CA SER A 364 -3.11 40.81 -3.37
C SER A 364 -2.30 41.84 -4.16
N GLU A 365 -1.72 41.46 -5.30
CA GLU A 365 -1.06 42.38 -6.24
C GLU A 365 -2.02 43.50 -6.69
N LYS A 366 -3.27 43.15 -7.00
CA LYS A 366 -4.27 44.10 -7.53
C LYS A 366 -4.95 44.95 -6.47
N TYR A 367 -5.18 44.40 -5.27
CA TYR A 367 -6.06 45.01 -4.27
C TYR A 367 -5.31 45.72 -3.16
N SER A 368 -4.07 45.32 -2.87
CA SER A 368 -3.37 45.75 -1.66
C SER A 368 -1.85 45.85 -1.78
N ASP A 369 -1.30 45.89 -3.00
CA ASP A 369 0.14 45.93 -3.25
C ASP A 369 0.89 44.83 -2.46
N PHE A 370 0.38 43.61 -2.58
CA PHE A 370 0.86 42.40 -1.90
C PHE A 370 0.70 42.38 -0.37
N ARG A 371 0.10 43.39 0.26
CA ARG A 371 -0.12 43.39 1.72
C ARG A 371 -1.38 42.62 2.09
N ILE A 372 -1.27 41.75 3.07
CA ILE A 372 -2.39 40.98 3.62
C ILE A 372 -2.44 41.24 5.13
N ASP A 373 -3.64 41.59 5.62
CA ASP A 373 -3.92 41.80 7.04
C ASP A 373 -5.15 40.96 7.44
N SER A 374 -5.03 40.25 8.56
CA SER A 374 -6.07 39.35 9.08
C SER A 374 -7.12 40.04 9.97
N VAL A 375 -7.01 41.35 10.20
CA VAL A 375 -7.83 42.11 11.17
C VAL A 375 -9.34 41.93 11.02
N ASP A 376 -9.84 41.84 9.78
CA ASP A 376 -11.28 41.76 9.49
C ASP A 376 -11.77 40.33 9.15
N VAL A 377 -10.90 39.31 9.21
CA VAL A 377 -11.26 37.94 8.80
C VAL A 377 -12.37 37.39 9.69
N GLU A 378 -12.26 37.50 11.01
CA GLU A 378 -13.30 37.00 11.92
C GLU A 378 -14.63 37.73 11.74
N LYS A 379 -14.59 39.02 11.41
CA LYS A 379 -15.79 39.84 11.21
C LYS A 379 -16.63 39.36 10.03
N TYR A 380 -15.99 39.00 8.91
CA TYR A 380 -16.68 38.65 7.67
C TYR A 380 -16.74 37.14 7.38
N HIS A 381 -15.84 36.34 7.98
CA HIS A 381 -15.64 34.93 7.64
C HIS A 381 -15.51 34.01 8.86
N ALA A 382 -16.17 34.36 9.98
CA ALA A 382 -16.20 33.52 11.19
C ALA A 382 -16.66 32.08 10.92
N ARG A 383 -17.62 31.90 9.99
CA ARG A 383 -18.16 30.59 9.65
C ARG A 383 -17.10 29.72 8.99
N GLU A 384 -16.47 30.22 7.92
CA GLU A 384 -15.47 29.50 7.15
C GLU A 384 -14.24 29.15 8.01
N LEU A 385 -13.83 30.06 8.91
CA LEU A 385 -12.80 29.77 9.90
C LEU A 385 -13.23 28.67 10.88
N GLY A 386 -14.46 28.74 11.40
CA GLY A 386 -15.00 27.73 12.30
C GLY A 386 -15.03 26.33 11.68
N ASP A 387 -15.54 26.24 10.44
CA ASP A 387 -15.59 25.00 9.66
C ASP A 387 -14.18 24.44 9.42
N ALA A 388 -13.21 25.29 9.05
CA ALA A 388 -11.83 24.88 8.86
C ALA A 388 -11.16 24.40 10.16
N HIS A 389 -11.38 25.08 11.28
CA HIS A 389 -10.86 24.65 12.57
C HIS A 389 -11.43 23.29 12.99
N ALA A 390 -12.73 23.06 12.78
CA ALA A 390 -13.34 21.77 13.10
C ALA A 390 -12.74 20.62 12.26
N LEU A 391 -12.46 20.87 10.97
CA LEU A 391 -11.78 19.89 10.12
C LEU A 391 -10.36 19.60 10.62
N LEU A 392 -9.57 20.63 10.90
CA LEU A 392 -8.18 20.50 11.35
C LEU A 392 -8.08 19.77 12.70
N ASP A 393 -8.98 20.05 13.64
CA ASP A 393 -9.05 19.40 14.95
C ASP A 393 -9.37 17.89 14.82
N ALA A 394 -10.08 17.48 13.77
CA ALA A 394 -10.47 16.09 13.52
C ALA A 394 -9.40 15.26 12.79
N LEU A 395 -8.30 15.87 12.33
CA LEU A 395 -7.27 15.19 11.54
C LEU A 395 -6.35 14.23 12.32
N PRO A 396 -5.84 14.55 13.53
CA PRO A 396 -4.81 13.74 14.19
C PRO A 396 -5.13 12.25 14.35
N PRO A 397 -6.37 11.84 14.70
CA PRO A 397 -6.71 10.41 14.83
C PRO A 397 -6.44 9.60 13.56
N TYR A 398 -6.58 10.19 12.36
CA TYR A 398 -6.30 9.49 11.12
C TYR A 398 -4.82 9.12 10.95
N LEU A 399 -3.89 9.93 11.49
CA LEU A 399 -2.46 9.59 11.46
C LEU A 399 -2.13 8.50 12.48
N GLU A 400 -2.75 8.54 13.67
CA GLU A 400 -2.59 7.52 14.70
C GLU A 400 -3.07 6.14 14.24
N GLU A 401 -4.17 6.10 13.48
CA GLU A 401 -4.72 4.86 12.89
C GLU A 401 -4.13 4.49 11.52
N LEU A 402 -3.09 5.20 11.06
CA LEU A 402 -2.45 5.02 9.75
C LEU A 402 -3.40 5.22 8.54
N GLN A 403 -4.53 5.90 8.73
CA GLN A 403 -5.49 6.28 7.68
C GLN A 403 -5.04 7.55 6.93
N ILE A 404 -3.81 7.57 6.41
CA ILE A 404 -3.21 8.77 5.79
C ILE A 404 -3.99 9.25 4.56
N HIS A 405 -4.55 8.34 3.76
CA HIS A 405 -5.45 8.69 2.65
C HIS A 405 -6.66 9.53 3.11
N ARG A 406 -7.31 9.16 4.22
CA ARG A 406 -8.42 9.93 4.81
C ARG A 406 -7.96 11.22 5.44
N TYR A 407 -6.80 11.22 6.08
CA TYR A 407 -6.17 12.45 6.56
C TYR A 407 -6.02 13.48 5.42
N LEU A 408 -5.51 13.05 4.26
CA LEU A 408 -5.34 13.92 3.10
C LEU A 408 -6.68 14.33 2.47
N GLU A 409 -7.66 13.44 2.40
CA GLU A 409 -9.03 13.75 1.95
C GLU A 409 -9.70 14.84 2.79
N GLU A 410 -9.66 14.70 4.11
CA GLU A 410 -10.26 15.66 5.04
C GLU A 410 -9.48 16.97 5.06
N LEU A 411 -8.15 16.92 4.98
CA LEU A 411 -7.32 18.12 4.87
C LEU A 411 -7.62 18.91 3.58
N TRP A 412 -7.89 18.22 2.47
CA TRP A 412 -8.19 18.88 1.19
C TRP A 412 -9.44 19.74 1.23
N LYS A 413 -10.41 19.38 2.08
CA LYS A 413 -11.65 20.17 2.27
C LYS A 413 -11.36 21.58 2.78
N VAL A 414 -10.23 21.81 3.45
CA VAL A 414 -9.80 23.16 3.86
C VAL A 414 -9.51 24.04 2.63
N PHE A 415 -8.86 23.48 1.59
CA PHE A 415 -8.67 24.18 0.32
C PHE A 415 -9.98 24.39 -0.43
N THR A 416 -10.91 23.44 -0.34
CA THR A 416 -12.27 23.60 -0.89
C THR A 416 -13.01 24.76 -0.24
N ILE A 417 -12.92 24.93 1.08
CA ILE A 417 -13.48 26.10 1.79
C ILE A 417 -12.88 27.39 1.23
N GLY A 418 -11.55 27.45 1.06
CA GLY A 418 -10.88 28.63 0.50
C GLY A 418 -11.32 28.96 -0.93
N ASN A 419 -11.35 27.97 -1.82
CA ASN A 419 -11.80 28.16 -3.21
C ASN A 419 -13.26 28.63 -3.26
N LYS A 420 -14.14 28.00 -2.49
CA LYS A 420 -15.56 28.34 -2.41
C LYS A 420 -15.77 29.74 -1.84
N ALA A 421 -15.02 30.13 -0.81
CA ALA A 421 -15.11 31.48 -0.23
C ALA A 421 -14.78 32.56 -1.27
N ILE A 422 -13.77 32.35 -2.12
CA ILE A 422 -13.45 33.30 -3.20
C ILE A 422 -14.63 33.42 -4.18
N GLU A 423 -15.27 32.31 -4.53
CA GLU A 423 -16.39 32.29 -5.49
C GLU A 423 -17.65 32.94 -4.92
N GLU A 424 -18.03 32.58 -3.70
CA GLU A 424 -19.25 33.07 -3.04
C GLU A 424 -19.13 34.56 -2.68
N HIS A 425 -17.98 34.99 -2.17
CA HIS A 425 -17.79 36.39 -1.77
C HIS A 425 -17.34 37.29 -2.92
N ALA A 426 -16.88 36.73 -4.04
CA ALA A 426 -16.53 37.46 -5.26
C ALA A 426 -15.75 38.77 -4.97
N PRO A 427 -14.53 38.71 -4.40
CA PRO A 427 -13.80 39.90 -3.94
C PRO A 427 -13.58 40.94 -5.05
N TRP A 428 -13.48 40.51 -6.31
CA TRP A 428 -13.40 41.42 -7.47
C TRP A 428 -14.63 42.32 -7.64
N SER A 429 -15.82 41.85 -7.26
CA SER A 429 -17.05 42.64 -7.27
C SER A 429 -17.08 43.59 -6.09
N LYS A 430 -16.72 43.12 -4.89
CA LYS A 430 -16.64 43.94 -3.67
C LYS A 430 -15.67 45.12 -3.83
N ILE A 431 -14.52 44.92 -4.48
CA ILE A 431 -13.58 46.00 -4.82
C ILE A 431 -14.24 47.06 -5.73
N LYS A 432 -14.99 46.64 -6.76
CA LYS A 432 -15.69 47.57 -7.66
C LYS A 432 -16.81 48.34 -6.97
N GLU A 433 -17.43 47.73 -5.96
CA GLU A 433 -18.49 48.33 -5.14
C GLU A 433 -17.94 49.24 -4.01
N GLY A 434 -16.61 49.39 -3.89
CA GLY A 434 -15.97 50.17 -2.82
C GLY A 434 -15.96 49.48 -1.46
N ARG A 435 -16.34 48.21 -1.37
CA ARG A 435 -16.33 47.36 -0.17
C ARG A 435 -14.96 46.68 -0.01
N THR A 436 -13.90 47.48 0.05
CA THR A 436 -12.51 46.99 0.02
C THR A 436 -12.18 46.11 1.22
N ASP A 437 -12.59 46.51 2.43
CA ASP A 437 -12.28 45.75 3.66
C ASP A 437 -12.79 44.31 3.60
N GLU A 438 -14.01 44.11 3.06
CA GLU A 438 -14.57 42.77 2.86
C GLU A 438 -13.80 41.95 1.83
N ALA A 439 -13.34 42.58 0.75
CA ALA A 439 -12.56 41.89 -0.28
C ALA A 439 -11.19 41.46 0.26
N LEU A 440 -10.53 42.34 1.02
CA LEU A 440 -9.25 42.06 1.67
C LEU A 440 -9.40 40.99 2.75
N ALA A 441 -10.49 41.00 3.52
CA ALA A 441 -10.79 39.95 4.48
C ALA A 441 -10.95 38.57 3.82
N THR A 442 -11.54 38.49 2.62
CA THR A 442 -11.63 37.23 1.87
C THR A 442 -10.24 36.74 1.42
N VAL A 443 -9.37 37.64 0.95
CA VAL A 443 -7.98 37.28 0.59
C VAL A 443 -7.20 36.80 1.83
N ALA A 444 -7.35 37.49 2.96
CA ALA A 444 -6.72 37.15 4.21
C ALA A 444 -7.24 35.83 4.81
N LEU A 445 -8.54 35.54 4.70
CA LEU A 445 -9.11 34.23 5.07
C LEU A 445 -8.36 33.12 4.34
N VAL A 446 -8.28 33.20 3.01
CA VAL A 446 -7.69 32.14 2.19
C VAL A 446 -6.20 31.98 2.48
N ALA A 447 -5.47 33.07 2.70
CA ALA A 447 -4.07 33.02 3.14
C ALA A 447 -3.91 32.27 4.48
N ASN A 448 -4.81 32.51 5.44
CA ASN A 448 -4.82 31.80 6.72
C ASN A 448 -5.16 30.31 6.58
N LEU A 449 -6.13 29.96 5.72
CA LEU A 449 -6.48 28.58 5.43
C LEU A 449 -5.31 27.82 4.78
N LEU A 450 -4.65 28.46 3.79
CA LEU A 450 -3.43 27.93 3.17
C LEU A 450 -2.32 27.72 4.20
N ALA A 451 -2.08 28.68 5.09
CA ALA A 451 -1.06 28.56 6.14
C ALA A 451 -1.33 27.39 7.09
N LYS A 452 -2.56 27.29 7.62
CA LYS A 452 -2.96 26.20 8.54
C LYS A 452 -2.88 24.83 7.83
N ALA A 453 -3.41 24.73 6.62
CA ALA A 453 -3.34 23.49 5.85
C ALA A 453 -1.91 23.10 5.49
N SER A 454 -1.03 24.06 5.17
CA SER A 454 0.40 23.79 4.88
C SER A 454 1.14 23.24 6.08
N VAL A 455 0.86 23.75 7.28
CA VAL A 455 1.43 23.21 8.51
C VAL A 455 1.05 21.74 8.69
N MET A 456 -0.23 21.40 8.48
CA MET A 456 -0.71 20.01 8.58
C MET A 456 -0.20 19.11 7.45
N LEU A 457 0.01 19.65 6.25
CA LEU A 457 0.53 18.91 5.10
C LEU A 457 2.06 18.68 5.16
N HIS A 458 2.77 19.39 6.05
CA HIS A 458 4.23 19.45 6.06
C HIS A 458 4.93 18.09 6.21
N GLY A 459 4.31 17.15 6.93
CA GLY A 459 4.84 15.78 7.03
C GLY A 459 4.87 15.05 5.67
N ILE A 460 3.96 15.37 4.77
CA ILE A 460 3.78 14.70 3.47
C ILE A 460 4.52 15.45 2.36
N MET A 461 4.48 16.78 2.34
CA MET A 461 5.12 17.63 1.32
C MET A 461 5.96 18.75 1.96
N PRO A 462 7.07 18.43 2.65
CA PRO A 462 7.88 19.40 3.38
C PRO A 462 8.41 20.58 2.54
N ASN A 463 8.88 20.37 1.31
CA ASN A 463 9.47 21.42 0.46
C ASN A 463 8.40 22.32 -0.16
N THR A 464 7.32 21.72 -0.66
CA THR A 464 6.15 22.45 -1.17
C THR A 464 5.56 23.34 -0.07
N THR A 465 5.31 22.78 1.12
CA THR A 465 4.73 23.53 2.23
C THR A 465 5.67 24.59 2.78
N ALA A 466 6.99 24.37 2.77
CA ALA A 466 7.97 25.40 3.08
C ALA A 466 7.94 26.56 2.06
N THR A 467 7.76 26.25 0.78
CA THR A 467 7.62 27.27 -0.28
C THR A 467 6.34 28.09 -0.09
N ILE A 468 5.22 27.45 0.26
CA ILE A 468 3.97 28.13 0.62
C ILE A 468 4.18 29.01 1.85
N ALA A 469 4.80 28.50 2.90
CA ALA A 469 5.04 29.24 4.13
C ALA A 469 5.93 30.47 3.91
N ASP A 470 7.00 30.33 3.11
CA ASP A 470 7.87 31.47 2.74
C ASP A 470 7.11 32.54 1.94
N ALA A 471 6.24 32.11 1.02
CA ALA A 471 5.37 33.03 0.27
C ALA A 471 4.42 33.79 1.20
N LEU A 472 3.90 33.11 2.24
CA LEU A 472 3.01 33.67 3.26
C LEU A 472 3.75 34.37 4.43
N GLY A 473 5.08 34.47 4.38
CA GLY A 473 5.87 35.22 5.36
C GLY A 473 6.07 34.53 6.72
N PHE A 474 5.99 33.20 6.79
CA PHE A 474 6.27 32.45 8.02
C PHE A 474 7.11 31.18 7.77
N ALA A 475 7.56 30.52 8.84
CA ALA A 475 8.27 29.25 8.76
C ALA A 475 7.48 28.16 9.50
N ILE A 476 7.45 26.94 8.93
CA ILE A 476 6.79 25.80 9.56
C ILE A 476 7.71 25.19 10.62
N ASN A 477 7.28 25.22 11.87
CA ASN A 477 7.95 24.64 13.02
C ASN A 477 6.94 24.40 14.16
N THR A 478 7.42 23.91 15.31
CA THR A 478 6.56 23.66 16.48
C THR A 478 5.86 24.92 17.00
N GLN A 479 6.49 26.09 16.90
CA GLN A 479 5.85 27.35 17.30
C GLN A 479 4.68 27.69 16.37
N SER A 480 4.88 27.61 15.05
CA SER A 480 3.80 27.87 14.09
C SER A 480 2.67 26.84 14.18
N TYR A 481 2.98 25.57 14.48
CA TYR A 481 1.97 24.55 14.77
C TYR A 481 1.13 24.94 15.99
N ASN A 482 1.76 25.31 17.10
CA ASN A 482 1.06 25.74 18.30
C ASN A 482 0.23 27.01 18.05
N ASP A 483 0.76 28.00 17.34
CA ASP A 483 0.06 29.24 17.08
C ASP A 483 -1.12 29.06 16.13
N LEU A 484 -0.90 28.44 14.96
CA LEU A 484 -1.89 28.37 13.90
C LEU A 484 -2.89 27.24 14.07
N ILE A 485 -2.47 26.09 14.61
CA ILE A 485 -3.33 24.90 14.76
C ILE A 485 -3.95 24.86 16.15
N VAL A 486 -3.12 24.80 17.21
CA VAL A 486 -3.60 24.62 18.59
C VAL A 486 -4.32 25.86 19.10
N ASN A 487 -3.68 27.03 19.02
CA ASN A 487 -4.21 28.30 19.52
C ASN A 487 -5.10 29.02 18.50
N LYS A 488 -5.26 28.43 17.31
CA LYS A 488 -6.14 28.93 16.24
C LYS A 488 -5.89 30.38 15.82
N LYS A 489 -4.68 30.91 16.07
CA LYS A 489 -4.32 32.28 15.69
C LYS A 489 -4.36 32.44 14.17
N LEU A 490 -4.55 33.69 13.75
CA LEU A 490 -4.38 34.12 12.36
C LEU A 490 -2.98 34.69 12.17
N LEU A 491 -2.51 34.71 10.92
CA LEU A 491 -1.26 35.33 10.52
C LEU A 491 -1.29 36.82 10.86
N ALA A 492 -0.19 37.31 11.43
CA ALA A 492 0.08 38.74 11.57
C ALA A 492 0.20 39.39 10.18
N PRO A 493 0.04 40.72 10.05
CA PRO A 493 0.16 41.40 8.77
C PRO A 493 1.49 41.09 8.07
N PHE A 494 1.43 40.76 6.79
CA PHE A 494 2.60 40.38 6.00
C PHE A 494 2.48 40.84 4.55
N THR A 495 3.62 40.81 3.84
CA THR A 495 3.67 41.02 2.39
C THR A 495 3.86 39.67 1.71
N ILE A 496 2.89 39.25 0.92
CA ILE A 496 2.96 37.97 0.20
C ILE A 496 4.04 38.03 -0.89
N LYS A 497 4.89 37.01 -0.98
CA LYS A 497 5.92 36.94 -2.03
C LYS A 497 5.33 36.33 -3.29
N LYS A 498 5.66 36.95 -4.43
CA LYS A 498 5.33 36.42 -5.76
C LYS A 498 6.24 35.22 -6.06
N ILE A 499 5.64 34.09 -6.39
CA ILE A 499 6.36 32.86 -6.78
C ILE A 499 5.82 32.33 -8.11
N PRO A 500 6.59 31.48 -8.82
CA PRO A 500 6.09 30.74 -9.97
C PRO A 500 4.96 29.77 -9.55
N PRO A 501 4.13 29.28 -10.49
CA PRO A 501 3.16 28.24 -10.20
C PRO A 501 3.81 27.01 -9.57
N LEU A 502 3.27 26.56 -8.43
CA LEU A 502 3.82 25.42 -7.67
C LEU A 502 3.77 24.10 -8.45
N PHE A 503 2.67 23.86 -9.16
CA PHE A 503 2.40 22.60 -9.84
C PHE A 503 2.01 22.86 -11.29
N PRO A 504 2.99 22.91 -12.22
CA PRO A 504 2.72 22.88 -13.64
C PRO A 504 1.87 21.66 -14.00
N ARG A 505 0.87 21.83 -14.86
CA ARG A 505 0.01 20.73 -15.30
C ARG A 505 0.80 19.74 -16.15
N VAL A 506 0.46 18.47 -16.01
CA VAL A 506 1.03 17.38 -16.82
C VAL A 506 -0.08 16.83 -17.71
N GLU A 507 0.10 16.88 -19.02
CA GLU A 507 -0.95 16.46 -19.97
C GLU A 507 -0.80 15.01 -20.42
N GLU A 508 0.44 14.50 -20.49
CA GLU A 508 0.75 13.17 -21.00
C GLU A 508 1.69 12.40 -20.06
N PRO A 509 1.67 11.06 -20.08
CA PRO A 509 2.64 10.22 -19.37
C PRO A 509 4.09 10.58 -19.73
N LEU A 510 4.89 10.87 -18.71
CA LEU A 510 6.30 11.28 -18.85
C LEU A 510 7.30 10.11 -18.80
N MET A 511 6.87 8.93 -18.36
CA MET A 511 7.69 7.72 -18.36
C MET A 511 7.22 6.74 -19.45
N SER A 512 8.10 5.84 -19.87
CA SER A 512 7.74 4.76 -20.78
C SER A 512 6.63 3.87 -20.19
N GLU A 513 5.69 3.46 -21.06
CA GLU A 513 4.71 2.45 -20.70
C GLU A 513 5.40 1.12 -20.36
N ALA A 514 4.78 0.34 -19.48
CA ALA A 514 5.28 -0.99 -19.19
C ALA A 514 5.27 -1.82 -20.48
N PRO A 515 6.22 -2.76 -20.66
CA PRO A 515 6.07 -3.78 -21.69
C PRO A 515 4.74 -4.49 -21.44
N LYS A 516 3.82 -4.46 -22.42
CA LYS A 516 2.64 -5.32 -22.38
C LYS A 516 3.15 -6.75 -22.32
N ALA A 517 2.73 -7.52 -21.31
CA ALA A 517 3.15 -8.90 -21.18
C ALA A 517 2.89 -9.63 -22.51
N MET A 518 3.96 -10.04 -23.18
CA MET A 518 3.84 -10.98 -24.29
C MET A 518 3.24 -12.24 -23.69
N ILE A 519 2.06 -12.65 -24.17
CA ILE A 519 1.59 -14.01 -23.96
C ILE A 519 2.62 -14.88 -24.68
N GLU A 520 3.58 -15.42 -23.94
CA GLU A 520 4.50 -16.44 -24.44
C GLU A 520 3.66 -17.69 -24.75
N GLU A 521 3.29 -17.85 -26.02
CA GLU A 521 2.92 -19.15 -26.55
C GLU A 521 4.13 -20.09 -26.40
N ALA A 522 3.90 -21.22 -25.72
CA ALA A 522 4.89 -22.28 -25.59
C ALA A 522 5.42 -22.74 -26.97
N PRO A 523 6.71 -23.11 -27.09
CA PRO A 523 7.38 -23.26 -28.38
C PRO A 523 6.85 -24.46 -29.16
N LYS A 524 6.27 -24.20 -30.34
CA LYS A 524 6.18 -25.20 -31.42
C LYS A 524 7.40 -25.06 -32.33
N ALA A 525 7.96 -26.21 -32.69
CA ALA A 525 9.23 -26.39 -33.37
C ALA A 525 9.38 -25.69 -34.75
N ALA A 526 10.63 -25.31 -35.01
CA ALA A 526 11.30 -24.71 -36.19
C ALA A 526 10.68 -24.95 -37.59
N GLU A 527 10.30 -23.88 -38.32
CA GLU A 527 11.02 -23.14 -39.40
C GLU A 527 10.76 -23.69 -40.84
N PRO A 528 10.78 -22.89 -41.95
CA PRO A 528 11.56 -21.67 -42.15
C PRO A 528 10.99 -20.50 -43.01
N LYS A 529 11.70 -19.35 -42.88
CA LYS A 529 12.07 -18.30 -43.87
C LYS A 529 11.13 -17.13 -44.26
N LYS A 530 11.50 -15.97 -43.68
CA LYS A 530 11.62 -14.58 -44.20
C LYS A 530 10.96 -14.23 -45.53
N GLU A 531 10.05 -13.26 -45.47
CA GLU A 531 10.09 -12.04 -46.30
C GLU A 531 9.46 -10.86 -45.54
N GLU A 532 10.01 -9.66 -45.77
CA GLU A 532 9.61 -8.37 -45.21
C GLU A 532 8.15 -8.02 -45.54
N LYS A 533 7.40 -7.39 -44.62
CA LYS A 533 6.73 -6.08 -44.84
C LYS A 533 5.75 -5.65 -43.75
N LYS A 534 5.85 -4.35 -43.47
CA LYS A 534 4.81 -3.36 -43.12
C LYS A 534 4.08 -3.53 -41.78
N GLU A 535 4.38 -2.57 -40.91
CA GLU A 535 3.47 -2.04 -39.90
C GLU A 535 2.04 -2.00 -40.42
N SER A 536 1.12 -2.62 -39.68
CA SER A 536 -0.30 -2.30 -39.74
C SER A 536 -0.75 -1.96 -38.33
N THR A 537 -1.09 -0.68 -38.19
CA THR A 537 -1.96 -0.11 -37.17
C THR A 537 -3.24 -0.95 -37.05
N VAL A 538 -3.63 -1.34 -35.84
CA VAL A 538 -4.97 -1.90 -35.58
C VAL A 538 -5.79 -0.87 -34.80
N PRO A 539 -7.03 -0.59 -35.21
CA PRO A 539 -7.77 0.62 -34.85
C PRO A 539 -8.44 0.50 -33.48
N SER A 540 -8.45 1.62 -32.75
CA SER A 540 -9.15 1.79 -31.48
C SER A 540 -10.64 2.10 -31.67
N GLU A 541 -11.38 1.23 -32.35
CA GLU A 541 -12.85 1.37 -32.43
C GLU A 541 -13.53 0.33 -31.52
N GLY A 542 -14.23 0.85 -30.49
CA GLY A 542 -15.18 0.07 -29.68
C GLY A 542 -14.73 -0.38 -28.30
N LEU A 543 -13.58 0.09 -27.78
CA LEU A 543 -13.15 -0.23 -26.42
C LEU A 543 -14.00 0.55 -25.40
N ILE A 544 -14.68 -0.19 -24.51
CA ILE A 544 -15.44 0.38 -23.41
C ILE A 544 -14.58 0.49 -22.14
N THR A 545 -14.84 1.50 -21.32
CA THR A 545 -14.18 1.65 -20.00
C THR A 545 -14.76 0.67 -19.00
N ILE A 546 -14.04 0.40 -17.91
CA ILE A 546 -14.52 -0.45 -16.81
C ILE A 546 -15.80 0.13 -16.16
N ASP A 547 -15.93 1.44 -16.10
CA ASP A 547 -17.15 2.11 -15.62
C ASP A 547 -18.35 1.85 -16.53
N GLN A 548 -18.13 1.78 -17.85
CA GLN A 548 -19.18 1.40 -18.80
C GLN A 548 -19.58 -0.07 -18.64
N PHE A 549 -18.66 -0.94 -18.25
CA PHE A 549 -18.98 -2.33 -17.90
C PHE A 549 -19.82 -2.42 -16.62
N PHE A 550 -19.46 -1.70 -15.54
CA PHE A 550 -20.23 -1.68 -14.28
C PHE A 550 -21.62 -1.05 -14.39
N GLN A 551 -21.91 -0.30 -15.45
CA GLN A 551 -23.26 0.15 -15.77
C GLN A 551 -24.19 -0.99 -16.22
N THR A 552 -23.66 -2.17 -16.57
CA THR A 552 -24.45 -3.34 -16.98
C THR A 552 -24.72 -4.24 -15.77
N SER A 553 -25.99 -4.57 -15.53
CA SER A 553 -26.38 -5.51 -14.46
C SER A 553 -26.48 -6.92 -15.04
N LEU A 554 -25.47 -7.73 -14.79
CA LEU A 554 -25.44 -9.15 -15.15
C LEU A 554 -25.88 -9.99 -13.95
N LYS A 555 -26.83 -10.89 -14.13
CA LYS A 555 -27.34 -11.79 -13.08
C LYS A 555 -27.42 -13.23 -13.57
N VAL A 556 -27.26 -14.18 -12.66
CA VAL A 556 -27.60 -15.59 -12.90
C VAL A 556 -29.11 -15.79 -12.68
N GLY A 557 -29.79 -16.38 -13.66
CA GLY A 557 -31.23 -16.68 -13.59
C GLY A 557 -31.53 -18.15 -13.84
N THR A 558 -32.64 -18.64 -13.30
CA THR A 558 -33.13 -20.01 -13.51
C THR A 558 -34.36 -20.00 -14.41
N VAL A 559 -34.35 -20.77 -15.49
CA VAL A 559 -35.50 -20.85 -16.42
C VAL A 559 -36.59 -21.70 -15.77
N LEU A 560 -37.75 -21.10 -15.50
CA LEU A 560 -38.92 -21.77 -14.90
C LEU A 560 -39.83 -22.38 -15.97
N GLU A 561 -40.06 -21.65 -17.05
CA GLU A 561 -40.92 -22.07 -18.16
C GLU A 561 -40.29 -21.68 -19.49
N ALA A 562 -40.50 -22.50 -20.50
CA ALA A 562 -40.02 -22.26 -21.86
C ALA A 562 -41.09 -22.70 -22.87
N GLU A 563 -41.40 -21.83 -23.81
CA GLU A 563 -42.41 -22.06 -24.86
C GLU A 563 -41.85 -21.64 -26.22
N GLU A 564 -42.26 -22.33 -27.28
CA GLU A 564 -41.94 -21.90 -28.64
C GLU A 564 -42.82 -20.72 -29.06
N VAL A 565 -42.21 -19.70 -29.67
CA VAL A 565 -42.97 -18.54 -30.15
C VAL A 565 -43.76 -18.90 -31.41
N PRO A 566 -45.11 -18.76 -31.42
CA PRO A 566 -45.91 -19.03 -32.60
C PRO A 566 -45.47 -18.17 -33.79
N LYS A 567 -45.36 -18.78 -34.98
CA LYS A 567 -44.91 -18.13 -36.23
C LYS A 567 -43.43 -17.69 -36.27
N SER A 568 -42.59 -18.13 -35.34
CA SER A 568 -41.14 -17.93 -35.42
C SER A 568 -40.39 -19.25 -35.30
N SER A 569 -39.54 -19.56 -36.28
CA SER A 569 -38.65 -20.74 -36.24
C SER A 569 -37.42 -20.55 -35.36
N LYS A 570 -37.18 -19.34 -34.82
CA LYS A 570 -35.92 -18.98 -34.14
C LYS A 570 -36.06 -18.59 -32.67
N LEU A 571 -37.26 -18.25 -32.22
CA LEU A 571 -37.48 -17.65 -30.91
C LEU A 571 -38.12 -18.64 -29.91
N LEU A 572 -37.60 -18.62 -28.69
CA LEU A 572 -38.23 -19.18 -27.49
C LEU A 572 -38.66 -18.04 -26.57
N LYS A 573 -39.77 -18.24 -25.88
CA LYS A 573 -40.28 -17.39 -24.80
C LYS A 573 -39.96 -18.08 -23.49
N LEU A 574 -39.21 -17.42 -22.63
CA LEU A 574 -38.73 -17.96 -21.37
C LEU A 574 -39.25 -17.14 -20.20
N GLN A 575 -39.68 -17.80 -19.13
CA GLN A 575 -39.87 -17.17 -17.81
C GLN A 575 -38.65 -17.46 -16.95
N VAL A 576 -37.90 -16.44 -16.59
CA VAL A 576 -36.62 -16.58 -15.87
C VAL A 576 -36.72 -15.95 -14.48
N ASP A 577 -36.46 -16.76 -13.46
CA ASP A 577 -36.33 -16.31 -12.08
C ASP A 577 -34.96 -15.64 -11.87
N LEU A 578 -34.98 -14.35 -11.54
CA LEU A 578 -33.81 -13.54 -11.19
C LEU A 578 -33.77 -13.16 -9.70
N GLY A 579 -34.49 -13.90 -8.84
CA GLY A 579 -34.62 -13.59 -7.42
C GLY A 579 -35.48 -12.34 -7.15
N GLU A 580 -36.39 -12.02 -8.06
CA GLU A 580 -37.32 -10.88 -8.00
C GLU A 580 -38.75 -11.36 -7.66
N GLU A 581 -39.66 -10.46 -7.26
CA GLU A 581 -41.04 -10.85 -6.88
C GLU A 581 -41.81 -11.55 -8.00
N THR A 582 -41.49 -11.23 -9.26
CA THR A 582 -42.07 -11.86 -10.45
C THR A 582 -40.97 -12.31 -11.41
N PRO A 583 -41.05 -13.53 -11.98
CA PRO A 583 -40.16 -13.95 -13.05
C PRO A 583 -40.24 -12.99 -14.25
N ARG A 584 -39.11 -12.81 -14.94
CA ARG A 584 -39.07 -11.96 -16.14
C ARG A 584 -39.32 -12.76 -17.40
N GLN A 585 -40.09 -12.17 -18.31
CA GLN A 585 -40.28 -12.72 -19.65
C GLN A 585 -39.11 -12.32 -20.56
N ILE A 586 -38.37 -13.30 -21.07
CA ILE A 586 -37.26 -13.09 -21.99
C ILE A 586 -37.52 -13.85 -23.29
N ILE A 587 -37.46 -13.14 -24.41
CA ILE A 587 -37.59 -13.73 -25.74
C ILE A 587 -36.19 -13.94 -26.32
N ALA A 588 -35.76 -15.19 -26.46
CA ALA A 588 -34.40 -15.55 -26.86
C ALA A 588 -34.35 -16.25 -28.22
N GLY A 589 -33.41 -15.85 -29.08
CA GLY A 589 -33.20 -16.39 -30.42
C GLY A 589 -32.40 -17.70 -30.46
N ILE A 590 -32.75 -18.66 -29.62
CA ILE A 590 -31.94 -19.88 -29.39
C ILE A 590 -32.66 -21.18 -29.77
N ARG A 591 -33.85 -21.10 -30.38
CA ARG A 591 -34.69 -22.27 -30.72
C ARG A 591 -33.99 -23.26 -31.67
N GLU A 592 -33.13 -22.77 -32.56
CA GLU A 592 -32.38 -23.61 -33.51
C GLU A 592 -31.33 -24.51 -32.81
N TYR A 593 -30.98 -24.22 -31.56
CA TYR A 593 -29.94 -24.91 -30.80
C TYR A 593 -30.45 -25.59 -29.51
N TYR A 594 -31.56 -25.13 -28.95
CA TYR A 594 -32.15 -25.67 -27.72
C TYR A 594 -33.65 -25.90 -27.89
N SER A 595 -34.15 -27.05 -27.42
CA SER A 595 -35.60 -27.28 -27.29
C SER A 595 -36.12 -26.59 -26.04
N ALA A 596 -37.41 -26.24 -26.02
CA ALA A 596 -38.04 -25.59 -24.87
C ALA A 596 -37.89 -26.46 -23.59
N GLU A 597 -38.10 -27.77 -23.71
CA GLU A 597 -38.02 -28.72 -22.60
C GLU A 597 -36.60 -28.81 -22.01
N SER A 598 -35.57 -28.71 -22.85
CA SER A 598 -34.17 -28.80 -22.42
C SER A 598 -33.69 -27.62 -21.57
N LEU A 599 -34.43 -26.50 -21.59
CA LEU A 599 -34.05 -25.27 -20.90
C LEU A 599 -34.69 -25.15 -19.51
N VAL A 600 -35.84 -25.78 -19.28
CA VAL A 600 -36.55 -25.72 -17.99
C VAL A 600 -35.65 -26.29 -16.88
N GLY A 601 -35.47 -25.52 -15.80
CA GLY A 601 -34.61 -25.86 -14.66
C GLY A 601 -33.12 -25.54 -14.86
N THR A 602 -32.71 -25.06 -16.04
CA THR A 602 -31.31 -24.68 -16.29
C THR A 602 -31.01 -23.25 -15.86
N GLN A 603 -29.75 -22.99 -15.50
CA GLN A 603 -29.27 -21.64 -15.18
C GLN A 603 -28.71 -20.93 -16.40
N VAL A 604 -28.90 -19.63 -16.49
CA VAL A 604 -28.45 -18.77 -17.59
C VAL A 604 -27.95 -17.43 -17.07
N CYS A 605 -26.98 -16.83 -17.75
CA CYS A 605 -26.54 -15.46 -17.47
C CYS A 605 -27.41 -14.44 -18.24
N VAL A 606 -27.93 -13.43 -17.53
CA VAL A 606 -28.91 -12.47 -18.04
C VAL A 606 -28.43 -11.03 -17.82
N VAL A 607 -28.53 -10.20 -18.85
CA VAL A 607 -28.48 -8.74 -18.73
C VAL A 607 -29.83 -8.25 -18.21
N ALA A 608 -29.86 -7.81 -16.95
CA ALA A 608 -31.07 -7.52 -16.18
C ALA A 608 -31.47 -6.03 -16.17
N ASN A 609 -30.64 -5.11 -16.65
CA ASN A 609 -30.95 -3.67 -16.71
C ASN A 609 -31.02 -3.11 -18.14
N LEU A 610 -31.23 -3.97 -19.13
CA LEU A 610 -31.48 -3.54 -20.51
C LEU A 610 -32.92 -3.02 -20.66
N LYS A 611 -33.11 -1.98 -21.48
CA LYS A 611 -34.45 -1.46 -21.79
C LYS A 611 -35.32 -2.56 -22.44
N PRO A 612 -36.55 -2.82 -21.96
CA PRO A 612 -37.42 -3.83 -22.56
C PRO A 612 -37.70 -3.58 -24.04
N ALA A 613 -37.71 -4.65 -24.83
CA ALA A 613 -37.92 -4.61 -26.28
C ALA A 613 -39.11 -5.49 -26.68
N LYS A 614 -39.85 -5.11 -27.73
CA LYS A 614 -40.92 -5.94 -28.29
C LYS A 614 -40.39 -6.78 -29.44
N LEU A 615 -40.52 -8.10 -29.33
CA LEU A 615 -40.12 -9.09 -30.33
C LEU A 615 -41.35 -9.92 -30.71
N MET A 616 -41.75 -9.89 -31.98
CA MET A 616 -42.97 -10.58 -32.48
C MET A 616 -44.23 -10.28 -31.66
N GLY A 617 -44.38 -9.03 -31.19
CA GLY A 617 -45.52 -8.58 -30.39
C GLY A 617 -45.45 -8.91 -28.89
N MET A 618 -44.45 -9.68 -28.44
CA MET A 618 -44.22 -10.01 -27.04
C MET A 618 -43.11 -9.14 -26.44
N LEU A 619 -43.21 -8.83 -25.15
CA LEU A 619 -42.21 -8.03 -24.43
C LEU A 619 -41.05 -8.92 -23.95
N SER A 620 -39.81 -8.48 -24.16
CA SER A 620 -38.59 -9.09 -23.62
C SER A 620 -37.93 -8.12 -22.66
N GLU A 621 -37.79 -8.54 -21.40
CA GLU A 621 -37.36 -7.70 -20.26
C GLU A 621 -35.92 -8.00 -19.79
N GLY A 622 -35.16 -8.65 -20.66
CA GLY A 622 -33.75 -8.99 -20.46
C GLY A 622 -33.14 -9.62 -21.71
N MET A 623 -31.85 -9.91 -21.63
CA MET A 623 -31.10 -10.60 -22.69
C MET A 623 -30.27 -11.72 -22.08
N ILE A 624 -30.41 -12.94 -22.60
CA ILE A 624 -29.56 -14.08 -22.21
C ILE A 624 -28.25 -14.06 -23.01
N LEU A 625 -27.14 -14.35 -22.33
CA LEU A 625 -25.82 -14.42 -22.95
C LEU A 625 -25.53 -15.82 -23.50
N ALA A 626 -25.01 -15.86 -24.72
CA ALA A 626 -24.56 -17.07 -25.40
C ALA A 626 -23.27 -16.80 -26.17
N ALA A 627 -22.36 -17.77 -26.19
CA ALA A 627 -21.23 -17.79 -27.09
C ALA A 627 -21.64 -18.45 -28.41
N LYS A 628 -21.18 -17.91 -29.54
CA LYS A 628 -21.40 -18.49 -30.87
C LYS A 628 -20.09 -18.53 -31.64
N ASP A 629 -19.74 -19.71 -32.14
CA ASP A 629 -18.57 -19.94 -32.96
C ASP A 629 -18.90 -20.87 -34.14
N THR A 630 -17.87 -21.44 -34.77
CA THR A 630 -18.01 -22.38 -35.89
C THR A 630 -18.59 -23.74 -35.48
N GLU A 631 -18.62 -24.07 -34.19
CA GLU A 631 -19.12 -25.34 -33.65
C GLU A 631 -20.59 -25.25 -33.19
N GLY A 632 -21.10 -24.04 -32.91
CA GLY A 632 -22.52 -23.82 -32.64
C GLY A 632 -22.79 -22.63 -31.73
N LEU A 633 -23.96 -22.63 -31.08
CA LEU A 633 -24.33 -21.66 -30.05
C LEU A 633 -24.42 -22.36 -28.70
N CYS A 634 -23.71 -21.84 -27.70
CA CYS A 634 -23.70 -22.35 -26.34
C CYS A 634 -24.07 -21.27 -25.32
N LEU A 635 -25.04 -21.55 -24.45
CA LEU A 635 -25.45 -20.63 -23.38
C LEU A 635 -24.33 -20.44 -22.35
N VAL A 636 -24.14 -19.20 -21.90
CA VAL A 636 -23.23 -18.90 -20.79
C VAL A 636 -23.93 -19.23 -19.48
N ARG A 637 -23.32 -20.11 -18.69
CA ARG A 637 -23.86 -20.66 -17.44
C ARG A 637 -22.78 -20.71 -16.36
N PRO A 638 -23.13 -20.62 -15.06
CA PRO A 638 -22.15 -20.84 -14.00
C PRO A 638 -21.71 -22.31 -13.95
N GLU A 639 -20.43 -22.56 -13.66
CA GLU A 639 -19.86 -23.91 -13.56
C GLU A 639 -20.49 -24.74 -12.42
N LYS A 640 -20.96 -24.07 -11.36
CA LYS A 640 -21.67 -24.67 -10.22
C LYS A 640 -23.01 -23.96 -10.01
N PRO A 641 -24.08 -24.66 -9.58
CA PRO A 641 -25.36 -24.02 -9.32
C PRO A 641 -25.26 -22.86 -8.33
N ARG A 642 -25.92 -21.73 -8.63
CA ARG A 642 -25.96 -20.52 -7.79
C ARG A 642 -27.40 -20.12 -7.47
N THR A 643 -27.58 -19.28 -6.46
CA THR A 643 -28.91 -18.71 -6.14
C THR A 643 -29.38 -17.80 -7.28
N SER A 644 -30.63 -17.96 -7.74
CA SER A 644 -31.25 -17.05 -8.71
C SER A 644 -31.11 -15.59 -8.25
N GLY A 645 -30.69 -14.70 -9.14
CA GLY A 645 -30.46 -13.28 -8.85
C GLY A 645 -29.06 -12.91 -8.40
N SER A 646 -28.14 -13.87 -8.26
CA SER A 646 -26.73 -13.60 -7.96
C SER A 646 -26.10 -12.69 -9.03
N SER A 647 -25.49 -11.59 -8.61
CA SER A 647 -24.77 -10.66 -9.52
C SER A 647 -23.52 -11.30 -10.10
N ILE A 648 -23.24 -11.00 -11.36
CA ILE A 648 -22.00 -11.34 -12.07
C ILE A 648 -21.21 -10.04 -12.18
N GLY A 649 -20.02 -10.00 -11.58
CA GLY A 649 -19.18 -8.80 -11.45
C GLY A 649 -17.87 -8.93 -12.22
#